data_AF-A0AAW7M9X1-F1
#
_entry.id   AF-A0AAW7M9X1-F1
#
_cell.length_a   1.000
_cell.length_b   1.000
_cell.length_c   1.000
_cell.angle_alpha   90.00
_cell.angle_beta   90.00
_cell.angle_gamma   90.00
#
_symmetry.space_group_name_H-M   'P 1'
#
loop_
_entity.id
_entity.type
_entity.pdbx_description
1 polymer ?
#
loop_
_entity_poly.entity_id
_entity_poly.type
_entity_poly.pdbx_seq_one_letter_code
_entity_poly.pdbx_strand_id
1 'polypeptide(L)'
;MVQESKITSDDLLEIYGDSEWRTRYLSLVDLVSLLRNCIVGSNYRISDDLNNAIVLTDYGRKVRSSLITKHDVPAKEATLICLLEVAHEEPLIDIDALNLDALAEAIAAQILRGSIRYPLIFGGELYGRAAELFPDLRRQLNVEETSELLDDLECGVFQAGSYVVGPLGILRSKSSRWFPPTLDVPLQHCYDMTCHRVHPTHLATDHEAPVNVHLPKVGKVLDTKAVSRGAWTEFSHVVSEEGDRRFDDLNMTGLAPALGDCLTREELERLATYLGLEVGSGSTRALLLQRLWAEDDRALLHALDALIASREIEIGEHVIRRPRLAVVEIGNFGLRTELGHFGVRVRPADPGIPHLRLARLVAHLYDLERQEDATELEWQLRGVEGADTRTRLDEYLRTQSPSEVVRVLVLSRRAYLLAAFRELLVDDALLELSDDLVSVSDDELIGRLLWKLGFEPPLREGSSVGFWRVVDSSRRVLRDASASAVFDLARVRAELTELFIHLERVLEEGLEYSWWALSFDHVAARRPFTFSRSEAARAWAVLDQYQSSSSRTEMLRIRDRRTLYPLGQAFGLLADQLADARACANDFEREDIQTPRWTTETELLTFNFNHTIPFLDLLPSAQDSILASLRRVSDIMKEADVSTARNGLSHFQRTQAQVDDLERAVEGAAAVVRLLDKMGATFDEYRRTRRVSDEWGRSVITLRSCGGDEVAFTLPSSVAGVRLPSSTVPQYIFRAAVFALPNEMLRFRPDDASAYEEMWAHVPQPRRPSRHLFDRSFKSADTVAQGAHLVNPS
;
A
#
# COMPACT_ATOMS: atom_id res chain seq x y z
N MET A 1 60.56 -2.79 -14.55
CA MET A 1 59.25 -2.26 -14.09
C MET A 1 58.42 -3.45 -13.68
N VAL A 2 58.36 -3.73 -12.38
CA VAL A 2 57.50 -4.78 -11.83
C VAL A 2 56.08 -4.18 -11.83
N GLN A 3 55.14 -4.81 -12.54
CA GLN A 3 53.72 -4.50 -12.36
C GLN A 3 53.37 -4.94 -10.93
N GLU A 4 53.25 -3.99 -10.01
CA GLU A 4 52.62 -4.23 -8.71
C GLU A 4 51.23 -4.79 -8.97
N SER A 5 50.97 -6.01 -8.48
CA SER A 5 49.68 -6.68 -8.59
C SER A 5 48.61 -5.83 -7.91
N LYS A 6 47.51 -5.57 -8.62
CA LYS A 6 46.35 -4.86 -8.09
C LYS A 6 45.69 -5.75 -7.03
N ILE A 7 45.50 -5.20 -5.83
CA ILE A 7 44.76 -5.87 -4.75
C ILE A 7 43.29 -5.95 -5.16
N THR A 8 42.73 -7.15 -5.12
CA THR A 8 41.33 -7.47 -5.42
C THR A 8 40.51 -7.63 -4.12
N SER A 9 39.18 -7.75 -4.23
CA SER A 9 38.31 -8.04 -3.08
C SER A 9 38.65 -9.38 -2.42
N ASP A 10 38.96 -10.40 -3.21
CA ASP A 10 39.39 -11.73 -2.74
C ASP A 10 40.70 -11.65 -1.92
N ASP A 11 41.67 -10.86 -2.39
CA ASP A 11 42.91 -10.62 -1.64
C ASP A 11 42.63 -9.95 -0.29
N LEU A 12 41.69 -8.99 -0.25
CA LEU A 12 41.28 -8.34 1.01
C LEU A 12 40.55 -9.31 1.95
N LEU A 13 39.74 -10.24 1.43
CA LEU A 13 39.10 -11.27 2.24
C LEU A 13 40.12 -12.21 2.88
N GLU A 14 41.20 -12.53 2.17
CA GLU A 14 42.31 -13.34 2.71
C GLU A 14 43.12 -12.55 3.75
N ILE A 15 43.48 -11.30 3.45
CA ILE A 15 44.26 -10.42 4.35
C ILE A 15 43.48 -10.14 5.65
N TYR A 16 42.18 -9.86 5.53
CA TYR A 16 41.28 -9.54 6.64
C TYR A 16 40.31 -10.70 6.90
N GLY A 17 40.86 -11.91 7.07
CA GLY A 17 40.09 -13.14 7.32
C GLY A 17 39.40 -13.22 8.70
N ASP A 18 39.74 -12.33 9.63
CA ASP A 18 39.16 -12.34 10.98
C ASP A 18 37.71 -11.82 11.00
N SER A 19 36.79 -12.66 11.47
CA SER A 19 35.36 -12.32 11.60
C SER A 19 35.09 -11.20 12.60
N GLU A 20 35.88 -11.10 13.68
CA GLU A 20 35.69 -10.05 14.68
C GLU A 20 36.07 -8.69 14.09
N TRP A 21 37.25 -8.62 13.44
CA TRP A 21 37.68 -7.45 12.69
C TRP A 21 36.66 -7.02 11.63
N ARG A 22 36.15 -7.96 10.82
CA ARG A 22 35.12 -7.69 9.80
C ARG A 22 33.84 -7.10 10.39
N THR A 23 33.38 -7.62 11.53
CA THR A 23 32.20 -7.10 12.23
C THR A 23 32.42 -5.67 12.73
N ARG A 24 33.61 -5.37 13.26
CA ARG A 24 34.00 -4.01 13.68
C ARG A 24 34.14 -3.06 12.48
N TYR A 25 34.68 -3.54 11.36
CA TYR A 25 34.76 -2.80 10.11
C TYR A 25 33.36 -2.42 9.58
N LEU A 26 32.44 -3.38 9.52
CA LEU A 26 31.06 -3.10 9.12
C LEU A 26 30.39 -2.08 10.06
N SER A 27 30.57 -2.23 11.37
CA SER A 27 30.04 -1.28 12.36
C SER A 27 30.59 0.15 12.14
N LEU A 28 31.85 0.27 11.74
CA LEU A 28 32.45 1.56 11.36
C LEU A 28 31.82 2.11 10.07
N VAL A 29 31.67 1.26 9.05
CA VAL A 29 31.03 1.62 7.77
C VAL A 29 29.58 2.07 7.98
N ASP A 30 28.85 1.46 8.91
CA ASP A 30 27.50 1.85 9.30
C ASP A 30 27.49 3.29 9.86
N LEU A 31 28.35 3.60 10.83
CA LEU A 31 28.47 4.95 11.40
C LEU A 31 28.89 5.99 10.35
N VAL A 32 29.81 5.63 9.44
CA VAL A 32 30.23 6.51 8.35
C VAL A 32 29.11 6.72 7.34
N SER A 33 28.29 5.71 7.08
CA SER A 33 27.10 5.83 6.21
C SER A 33 26.08 6.83 6.78
N LEU A 34 25.93 6.89 8.12
CA LEU A 34 25.12 7.93 8.77
C LEU A 34 25.72 9.32 8.53
N LEU A 35 27.02 9.49 8.76
CA LEU A 35 27.71 10.79 8.59
C LEU A 35 27.71 11.28 7.14
N ARG A 36 27.86 10.39 6.15
CA ARG A 36 27.89 10.76 4.72
C ARG A 36 26.55 11.31 4.23
N ASN A 37 25.45 10.86 4.81
CA ASN A 37 24.10 11.22 4.38
C ASN A 37 23.38 12.15 5.37
N CYS A 38 24.14 12.91 6.15
CA CYS A 38 23.60 13.89 7.07
C CYS A 38 23.56 15.30 6.47
N ILE A 39 22.74 16.17 7.07
CA ILE A 39 22.64 17.58 6.71
C ILE A 39 23.35 18.41 7.78
N VAL A 40 24.33 19.21 7.36
CA VAL A 40 25.05 20.16 8.20
C VAL A 40 24.96 21.58 7.63
N GLY A 41 24.95 22.58 8.50
CA GLY A 41 24.99 24.00 8.11
C GLY A 41 26.42 24.54 7.96
N SER A 42 26.57 25.74 7.36
CA SER A 42 27.86 26.43 7.14
C SER A 42 28.70 26.58 8.40
N ASN A 43 28.05 26.80 9.54
CA ASN A 43 28.71 26.98 10.83
C ASN A 43 29.11 25.67 11.52
N TYR A 44 28.95 24.52 10.85
CA TYR A 44 29.33 23.22 11.39
C TYR A 44 30.82 23.17 11.75
N ARG A 45 31.12 22.73 12.97
CA ARG A 45 32.48 22.55 13.47
C ARG A 45 32.62 21.17 14.08
N ILE A 46 33.70 20.50 13.71
CA ILE A 46 34.05 19.18 14.25
C ILE A 46 34.38 19.34 15.74
N SER A 47 33.64 18.65 16.61
CA SER A 47 33.91 18.66 18.05
C SER A 47 35.25 18.01 18.36
N ASP A 48 35.87 18.44 19.47
CA ASP A 48 37.10 17.80 19.96
C ASP A 48 36.85 16.32 20.26
N ASP A 49 35.69 15.98 20.84
CA ASP A 49 35.31 14.60 21.14
C ASP A 49 35.27 13.72 19.89
N LEU A 50 34.66 14.21 18.79
CA LEU A 50 34.61 13.46 17.54
C LEU A 50 36.01 13.29 16.94
N ASN A 51 36.81 14.35 16.92
CA ASN A 51 38.17 14.25 16.40
C ASN A 51 39.05 13.31 17.24
N ASN A 52 38.90 13.30 18.56
CA ASN A 52 39.67 12.48 19.48
C ASN A 52 39.23 11.00 19.46
N ALA A 53 37.98 10.73 19.10
CA ALA A 53 37.48 9.37 18.94
C ALA A 53 38.06 8.65 17.70
N ILE A 54 38.64 9.39 16.74
CA ILE A 54 39.18 8.82 15.50
C ILE A 54 40.65 8.42 15.70
N VAL A 55 40.93 7.13 15.51
CA VAL A 55 42.30 6.58 15.54
C VAL A 55 42.75 6.24 14.13
N LEU A 56 43.84 6.87 13.67
CA LEU A 56 44.38 6.67 12.32
C LEU A 56 45.50 5.62 12.31
N THR A 57 45.52 4.78 11.28
CA THR A 57 46.67 3.91 10.98
C THR A 57 47.90 4.73 10.56
N ASP A 58 49.06 4.07 10.39
CA ASP A 58 50.24 4.71 9.80
C ASP A 58 49.97 5.26 8.39
N TYR A 59 49.19 4.53 7.59
CA TYR A 59 48.76 4.98 6.27
C TYR A 59 47.82 6.20 6.38
N GLY A 60 46.81 6.14 7.25
CA GLY A 60 45.92 7.27 7.54
C GLY A 60 46.66 8.52 8.03
N ARG A 61 47.67 8.37 8.88
CA ARG A 61 48.53 9.47 9.35
C ARG A 61 49.30 10.13 8.20
N LYS A 62 49.84 9.35 7.26
CA LYS A 62 50.51 9.88 6.06
C LYS A 62 49.55 10.67 5.18
N VAL A 63 48.34 10.13 4.95
CA VAL A 63 47.30 10.80 4.16
C VAL A 63 46.87 12.11 4.82
N ARG A 64 46.60 12.09 6.13
CA ARG A 64 46.30 13.29 6.93
C ARG A 64 47.41 14.33 6.85
N SER A 65 48.67 13.95 7.02
CA SER A 65 49.82 14.86 6.90
C SER A 65 49.93 15.46 5.49
N SER A 66 49.64 14.69 4.44
CA SER A 66 49.61 15.17 3.06
C SER A 66 48.48 16.18 2.82
N LEU A 67 47.28 15.93 3.37
CA LEU A 67 46.16 16.86 3.32
C LEU A 67 46.50 18.20 3.99
N ILE A 68 47.11 18.15 5.17
CA ILE A 68 47.52 19.35 5.92
C ILE A 68 48.62 20.11 5.19
N THR A 69 49.70 19.43 4.80
CA THR A 69 50.91 20.09 4.29
C THR A 69 50.83 20.50 2.82
N LYS A 70 50.18 19.69 1.96
CA LYS A 70 50.13 19.95 0.51
C LYS A 70 48.86 20.65 0.06
N HIS A 71 47.77 20.49 0.80
CA HIS A 71 46.44 20.98 0.39
C HIS A 71 45.80 21.94 1.39
N ASP A 72 46.55 22.36 2.43
CA ASP A 72 46.14 23.35 3.42
C ASP A 72 44.76 23.02 4.02
N VAL A 73 44.59 21.76 4.42
CA VAL A 73 43.38 21.30 5.12
C VAL A 73 43.64 21.37 6.62
N PRO A 74 42.76 22.00 7.42
CA PRO A 74 42.99 22.05 8.85
C PRO A 74 42.90 20.65 9.49
N ALA A 75 43.58 20.52 10.63
CA ALA A 75 43.96 19.22 11.17
C ALA A 75 42.76 18.32 11.56
N LYS A 76 41.63 18.92 11.98
CA LYS A 76 40.42 18.18 12.38
C LYS A 76 39.65 17.69 11.15
N GLU A 77 39.51 18.55 10.15
CA GLU A 77 38.89 18.26 8.86
C GLU A 77 39.65 17.16 8.15
N ALA A 78 40.99 17.21 8.16
CA ALA A 78 41.82 16.15 7.59
C ALA A 78 41.61 14.79 8.29
N THR A 79 41.44 14.77 9.62
CA THR A 79 41.13 13.54 10.38
C THR A 79 39.74 13.00 10.02
N LEU A 80 38.71 13.86 10.01
CA LEU A 80 37.35 13.46 9.67
C LEU A 80 37.23 12.98 8.22
N ILE A 81 37.93 13.61 7.28
CA ILE A 81 37.99 13.17 5.88
C ILE A 81 38.57 11.75 5.77
N CYS A 82 39.59 11.41 6.58
CA CYS A 82 40.12 10.05 6.63
C CYS A 82 39.09 9.06 7.15
N LEU A 83 38.29 9.44 8.16
CA LEU A 83 37.16 8.63 8.65
C LEU A 83 36.10 8.44 7.56
N LEU A 84 35.73 9.51 6.85
CA LEU A 84 34.71 9.45 5.81
C LEU A 84 35.13 8.59 4.62
N GLU A 85 36.42 8.43 4.34
CA GLU A 85 36.90 7.50 3.29
C GLU A 85 37.11 6.06 3.80
N VAL A 86 37.35 5.86 5.10
CA VAL A 86 37.57 4.56 5.79
C VAL A 86 38.81 3.81 5.33
N ALA A 87 38.94 3.50 4.03
CA ALA A 87 40.03 2.71 3.46
C ALA A 87 40.30 3.08 1.99
N HIS A 88 41.54 2.85 1.52
CA HIS A 88 41.90 3.03 0.10
C HIS A 88 42.90 1.98 -0.41
N GLU A 89 44.20 2.11 -0.11
CA GLU A 89 45.16 1.02 -0.33
C GLU A 89 45.19 0.13 0.90
N GLU A 90 45.29 0.76 2.06
CA GLU A 90 45.14 0.17 3.39
C GLU A 90 44.00 0.89 4.14
N PRO A 91 43.49 0.33 5.25
CA PRO A 91 42.61 1.04 6.16
C PRO A 91 43.25 2.36 6.61
N LEU A 92 42.50 3.46 6.49
CA LEU A 92 42.91 4.77 7.01
C LEU A 92 42.68 4.86 8.53
N ILE A 93 41.72 4.08 9.02
CA ILE A 93 41.31 4.01 10.42
C ILE A 93 41.83 2.71 11.05
N ASP A 94 42.40 2.82 12.24
CA ASP A 94 42.88 1.68 13.02
C ASP A 94 41.68 1.03 13.72
N ILE A 95 41.14 -0.03 13.11
CA ILE A 95 39.89 -0.67 13.55
C ILE A 95 40.05 -1.39 14.89
N ASP A 96 41.25 -1.89 15.19
CA ASP A 96 41.52 -2.60 16.43
C ASP A 96 41.61 -1.64 17.61
N ALA A 97 42.28 -0.49 17.42
CA ALA A 97 42.42 0.52 18.45
C ALA A 97 41.20 1.45 18.59
N LEU A 98 40.32 1.51 17.59
CA LEU A 98 39.15 2.41 17.58
C LEU A 98 38.12 2.01 18.65
N ASN A 99 37.66 2.97 19.45
CA ASN A 99 36.49 2.80 20.30
C ASN A 99 35.23 3.25 19.54
N LEU A 100 34.50 2.27 19.00
CA LEU A 100 33.26 2.50 18.24
C LEU A 100 32.15 3.15 19.08
N ASP A 101 32.05 2.84 20.37
CA ASP A 101 31.04 3.45 21.25
C ASP A 101 31.35 4.92 21.50
N ALA A 102 32.62 5.27 21.78
CA ALA A 102 33.03 6.66 21.92
C ALA A 102 32.81 7.47 20.63
N LEU A 103 33.04 6.85 19.47
CA LEU A 103 32.75 7.47 18.17
C LEU A 103 31.23 7.69 18.00
N ALA A 104 30.40 6.69 18.29
CA ALA A 104 28.95 6.79 18.22
C ALA A 104 28.40 7.85 19.18
N GLU A 105 28.89 7.91 20.42
CA GLU A 105 28.53 8.93 21.42
C GLU A 105 28.90 10.35 20.94
N ALA A 106 30.08 10.52 20.35
CA ALA A 106 30.53 11.81 19.83
C ALA A 106 29.66 12.29 18.65
N ILE A 107 29.20 11.37 17.79
CA ILE A 107 28.24 11.67 16.71
C ILE A 107 26.86 11.98 17.30
N ALA A 108 26.38 11.16 18.24
CA ALA A 108 25.11 11.36 18.93
C ALA A 108 25.02 12.75 19.60
N ALA A 109 26.09 13.19 20.26
CA ALA A 109 26.16 14.51 20.87
C ALA A 109 26.02 15.68 19.86
N GLN A 110 26.37 15.48 18.59
CA GLN A 110 26.19 16.49 17.54
C GLN A 110 24.76 16.48 16.97
N ILE A 111 24.14 15.31 16.89
CA ILE A 111 22.73 15.16 16.53
C ILE A 111 21.84 15.82 17.60
N LEU A 112 22.08 15.54 18.88
CA LEU A 112 21.36 16.14 20.01
C LEU A 112 21.47 17.67 20.05
N ARG A 113 22.58 18.23 19.57
CA ARG A 113 22.79 19.68 19.45
C ARG A 113 22.17 20.29 18.18
N GLY A 114 21.60 19.46 17.29
CA GLY A 114 21.06 19.88 16.00
C GLY A 114 22.12 20.34 14.99
N SER A 115 23.40 20.06 15.25
CA SER A 115 24.52 20.37 14.32
C SER A 115 24.57 19.40 13.15
N ILE A 116 24.06 18.18 13.37
CA ILE A 116 23.83 17.14 12.37
C ILE A 116 22.32 16.89 12.37
N ARG A 117 21.68 16.94 11.19
CA ARG A 117 20.24 16.70 11.04
C ARG A 117 19.97 15.64 9.98
N TYR A 118 18.81 14.99 10.11
CA TYR A 118 18.27 14.06 9.12
C TYR A 118 16.80 14.39 8.85
N PRO A 119 16.28 14.24 7.62
CA PRO A 119 14.89 14.51 7.30
C PRO A 119 13.95 13.41 7.82
N LEU A 120 12.87 13.77 8.52
CA LEU A 120 11.85 12.80 8.93
C LEU A 120 10.92 12.45 7.74
N ILE A 121 11.17 11.31 7.10
CA ILE A 121 10.45 10.90 5.88
C ILE A 121 9.12 10.14 6.13
N PHE A 122 8.77 9.91 7.40
CA PHE A 122 7.65 9.07 7.82
C PHE A 122 6.42 9.87 8.24
N GLY A 123 5.22 9.33 7.98
CA GLY A 123 3.96 9.89 8.49
C GLY A 123 3.48 11.19 7.85
N GLY A 124 4.05 11.57 6.69
CA GLY A 124 3.54 12.64 5.83
C GLY A 124 3.80 14.09 6.27
N GLU A 125 4.34 14.32 7.46
CA GLU A 125 4.55 15.67 8.02
C GLU A 125 5.51 16.52 7.17
N LEU A 126 6.69 15.97 6.86
CA LEU A 126 7.68 16.64 6.01
C LEU A 126 7.13 16.90 4.59
N TYR A 127 6.34 15.97 4.05
CA TYR A 127 5.66 16.13 2.76
C TYR A 127 4.66 17.31 2.78
N GLY A 128 3.85 17.38 3.84
CA GLY A 128 2.86 18.44 4.05
C GLY A 128 3.55 19.80 4.21
N ARG A 129 4.60 19.89 5.04
CA ARG A 129 5.36 21.13 5.20
C ARG A 129 6.02 21.59 3.89
N ALA A 130 6.62 20.67 3.14
CA ALA A 130 7.16 21.00 1.83
C ALA A 130 6.09 21.52 0.87
N ALA A 131 4.83 21.10 1.03
CA ALA A 131 3.70 21.59 0.24
C ALA A 131 3.32 23.03 0.52
N GLU A 132 3.41 23.41 1.78
CA GLU A 132 3.07 24.74 2.24
C GLU A 132 4.16 25.75 1.87
N LEU A 133 5.43 25.38 2.06
CA LEU A 133 6.58 26.24 1.76
C LEU A 133 6.86 26.35 0.25
N PHE A 134 6.75 25.24 -0.48
CA PHE A 134 7.16 25.15 -1.89
C PHE A 134 5.98 24.66 -2.75
N PRO A 135 5.05 25.55 -3.16
CA PRO A 135 3.88 25.15 -3.95
C PRO A 135 4.22 24.73 -5.38
N ASP A 136 5.42 25.05 -5.87
CA ASP A 136 5.95 24.72 -7.19
C ASP A 136 6.86 23.47 -7.17
N LEU A 137 6.96 22.78 -8.32
CA LEU A 137 7.78 21.57 -8.46
C LEU A 137 9.28 21.87 -8.35
N ARG A 138 10.00 21.22 -7.41
CA ARG A 138 11.44 21.42 -7.18
C ARG A 138 12.23 20.12 -7.12
N ARG A 139 13.21 19.95 -8.02
CA ARG A 139 14.08 18.75 -8.01
C ARG A 139 15.14 18.78 -6.91
N GLN A 140 15.54 19.97 -6.50
CA GLN A 140 16.57 20.21 -5.50
C GLN A 140 16.20 21.46 -4.70
N LEU A 141 16.47 21.43 -3.40
CA LEU A 141 16.43 22.61 -2.54
C LEU A 141 17.84 23.13 -2.31
N ASN A 142 18.00 24.44 -2.24
CA ASN A 142 19.27 25.01 -1.79
C ASN A 142 19.42 24.88 -0.25
N VAL A 143 20.54 25.35 0.31
CA VAL A 143 20.85 25.20 1.73
C VAL A 143 19.86 25.97 2.62
N GLU A 144 19.51 27.20 2.24
CA GLU A 144 18.56 28.03 2.99
C GLU A 144 17.17 27.39 3.02
N GLU A 145 16.70 26.93 1.86
CA GLU A 145 15.42 26.23 1.69
C GLU A 145 15.40 24.89 2.43
N THR A 146 16.53 24.17 2.45
CA THR A 146 16.68 22.92 3.20
C THR A 146 16.61 23.19 4.71
N SER A 147 17.26 24.25 5.18
CA SER A 147 17.17 24.67 6.59
C SER A 147 15.74 25.05 6.94
N GLU A 148 15.11 25.92 6.17
CA GLU A 148 13.73 26.38 6.38
C GLU A 148 12.72 25.22 6.42
N LEU A 149 12.91 24.22 5.55
CA LEU A 149 12.09 23.02 5.53
C LEU A 149 12.23 22.19 6.80
N LEU A 150 13.46 22.07 7.33
CA LEU A 150 13.78 21.22 8.47
C LEU A 150 13.73 21.94 9.82
N ASP A 151 13.64 23.26 9.85
CA ASP A 151 13.53 24.04 11.08
C ASP A 151 12.25 23.66 11.83
N ASP A 152 12.28 23.60 13.15
CA ASP A 152 11.17 23.13 14.01
C ASP A 152 10.68 21.68 13.76
N LEU A 153 11.22 20.96 12.78
CA LEU A 153 10.99 19.53 12.62
C LEU A 153 11.99 18.74 13.46
N GLU A 154 11.54 17.58 13.93
CA GLU A 154 12.42 16.66 14.62
C GLU A 154 13.41 16.00 13.67
N CYS A 155 14.52 15.56 14.25
CA CYS A 155 15.50 14.75 13.56
C CYS A 155 14.87 13.43 13.08
N GLY A 156 15.00 13.15 11.79
CA GLY A 156 14.51 11.92 11.16
C GLY A 156 15.16 10.65 11.71
N VAL A 157 14.44 9.54 11.60
CA VAL A 157 14.86 8.23 12.10
C VAL A 157 15.37 7.36 10.97
N PHE A 158 16.57 6.82 11.12
CA PHE A 158 17.22 5.91 10.16
C PHE A 158 18.02 4.84 10.90
N GLN A 159 18.40 3.77 10.20
CA GLN A 159 19.19 2.70 10.78
C GLN A 159 20.27 2.22 9.81
N ALA A 160 21.52 2.18 10.28
CA ALA A 160 22.62 1.53 9.59
C ALA A 160 23.18 0.43 10.49
N GLY A 161 22.95 -0.82 10.10
CA GLY A 161 23.29 -2.01 10.89
C GLY A 161 22.60 -1.97 12.25
N SER A 162 23.40 -1.98 13.32
CA SER A 162 22.89 -1.89 14.69
C SER A 162 22.64 -0.46 15.19
N TYR A 163 22.98 0.57 14.43
CA TYR A 163 22.89 1.97 14.88
C TYR A 163 21.61 2.63 14.39
N VAL A 164 20.75 3.03 15.32
CA VAL A 164 19.51 3.77 15.05
C VAL A 164 19.70 5.23 15.40
N VAL A 165 19.65 6.09 14.41
CA VAL A 165 19.73 7.54 14.57
C VAL A 165 18.35 8.17 14.68
N GLY A 166 18.22 9.24 15.46
CA GLY A 166 16.98 10.00 15.62
C GLY A 166 17.09 11.10 16.69
N PRO A 167 15.97 11.56 17.28
CA PRO A 167 15.94 12.63 18.28
C PRO A 167 16.76 12.38 19.55
N LEU A 168 17.02 11.11 19.91
CA LEU A 168 17.84 10.70 21.05
C LEU A 168 19.32 10.53 20.70
N GLY A 169 19.76 11.01 19.53
CA GLY A 169 21.12 10.78 19.04
C GLY A 169 21.24 9.42 18.37
N ILE A 170 22.15 8.56 18.83
CA ILE A 170 22.34 7.19 18.32
C ILE A 170 21.99 6.19 19.42
N LEU A 171 21.12 5.23 19.10
CA LEU A 171 20.82 4.06 19.93
C LEU A 171 21.37 2.79 19.27
N ARG A 172 21.66 1.77 20.07
CA ARG A 172 21.96 0.42 19.58
C ARG A 172 20.67 -0.40 19.50
N SER A 173 20.40 -0.95 18.33
CA SER A 173 19.30 -1.88 18.09
C SER A 173 19.71 -3.31 18.40
N LYS A 174 18.73 -4.10 18.86
CA LYS A 174 18.85 -5.55 19.03
C LYS A 174 18.83 -6.31 17.70
N SER A 175 18.34 -5.68 16.63
CA SER A 175 18.35 -6.24 15.26
C SER A 175 19.22 -5.39 14.34
N SER A 176 19.90 -6.02 13.38
CA SER A 176 20.63 -5.31 12.34
C SER A 176 19.73 -5.05 11.14
N ARG A 177 19.60 -3.80 10.72
CA ARG A 177 18.80 -3.41 9.55
C ARG A 177 19.56 -2.40 8.69
N TRP A 178 19.42 -2.50 7.39
CA TRP A 178 20.00 -1.53 6.45
C TRP A 178 18.91 -0.60 5.89
N PHE A 179 18.74 0.55 6.54
CA PHE A 179 17.87 1.64 6.11
C PHE A 179 18.55 3.00 6.35
N PRO A 180 19.64 3.28 5.62
CA PRO A 180 20.48 4.45 5.88
C PRO A 180 19.76 5.77 5.53
N PRO A 181 20.22 6.90 6.06
CA PRO A 181 19.69 8.21 5.70
C PRO A 181 19.80 8.50 4.20
N THR A 182 18.84 9.28 3.68
CA THR A 182 18.80 9.73 2.29
C THR A 182 18.60 11.24 2.22
N LEU A 183 19.29 11.88 1.28
CA LEU A 183 19.07 13.28 0.91
C LEU A 183 18.04 13.42 -0.23
N ASP A 184 17.71 12.33 -0.92
CA ASP A 184 16.66 12.29 -1.92
C ASP A 184 15.34 11.90 -1.26
N VAL A 185 14.53 12.91 -0.94
CA VAL A 185 13.35 12.75 -0.08
C VAL A 185 12.06 12.80 -0.90
N PRO A 186 11.07 11.91 -0.66
CA PRO A 186 9.80 11.89 -1.40
C PRO A 186 8.87 13.04 -0.97
N LEU A 187 9.05 14.24 -1.53
CA LEU A 187 8.36 15.47 -1.06
C LEU A 187 7.20 15.97 -1.93
N GLN A 188 6.99 15.43 -3.13
CA GLN A 188 6.05 16.06 -4.06
C GLN A 188 5.45 15.12 -5.11
N HIS A 189 4.24 15.44 -5.54
CA HIS A 189 3.63 14.96 -6.76
C HIS A 189 3.60 16.10 -7.79
N CYS A 190 3.71 15.81 -9.08
CA CYS A 190 3.56 16.84 -10.11
C CYS A 190 2.08 17.19 -10.33
N TYR A 191 1.81 18.32 -11.00
CA TYR A 191 0.45 18.76 -11.38
C TYR A 191 -0.21 17.86 -12.43
N ASP A 192 0.53 16.94 -13.07
CA ASP A 192 -0.08 16.01 -14.01
C ASP A 192 -1.00 15.06 -13.22
N MET A 193 -2.30 15.20 -13.44
CA MET A 193 -3.31 14.44 -12.72
C MET A 193 -3.19 12.92 -12.94
N THR A 194 -2.49 12.47 -13.98
CA THR A 194 -2.23 11.05 -14.24
C THR A 194 -0.97 10.51 -13.58
N CYS A 195 -0.07 11.36 -13.09
CA CYS A 195 1.13 10.91 -12.38
C CYS A 195 0.80 10.45 -10.95
N HIS A 196 1.26 9.24 -10.60
CA HIS A 196 1.10 8.64 -9.26
C HIS A 196 2.45 8.44 -8.55
N ARG A 197 3.54 8.86 -9.19
CA ARG A 197 4.89 8.70 -8.64
C ARG A 197 5.17 9.85 -7.70
N VAL A 198 5.56 9.52 -6.47
CA VAL A 198 6.18 10.51 -5.59
C VAL A 198 7.56 10.84 -6.16
N HIS A 199 7.77 12.10 -6.50
CA HIS A 199 9.05 12.56 -7.02
C HIS A 199 9.99 12.89 -5.86
N PRO A 200 11.24 12.41 -5.91
CA PRO A 200 12.23 12.82 -4.94
C PRO A 200 12.62 14.28 -5.16
N THR A 201 12.96 14.94 -4.06
CA THR A 201 13.60 16.24 -4.02
C THR A 201 14.90 16.09 -3.25
N HIS A 202 16.01 16.50 -3.87
CA HIS A 202 17.32 16.45 -3.26
C HIS A 202 17.49 17.59 -2.25
N LEU A 203 17.80 17.26 -1.01
CA LEU A 203 18.11 18.22 0.05
C LEU A 203 19.60 18.55 0.02
N ALA A 204 19.94 19.83 0.08
CA ALA A 204 21.33 20.27 0.08
C ALA A 204 21.90 20.30 1.50
N THR A 205 23.07 19.69 1.68
CA THR A 205 23.94 20.02 2.82
C THR A 205 24.79 21.23 2.46
N ASP A 206 25.19 22.02 3.45
CA ASP A 206 25.97 23.22 3.21
C ASP A 206 27.37 22.90 2.65
N HIS A 207 27.66 23.39 1.45
CA HIS A 207 28.94 23.19 0.77
C HIS A 207 30.05 24.07 1.33
N GLU A 208 29.70 25.14 2.05
CA GLU A 208 30.63 26.04 2.73
C GLU A 208 31.06 25.53 4.11
N ALA A 209 30.41 24.48 4.63
CA ALA A 209 30.86 23.81 5.85
C ALA A 209 32.34 23.38 5.68
N PRO A 210 33.24 23.68 6.64
CA PRO A 210 34.69 23.49 6.49
C PRO A 210 35.10 22.09 6.01
N VAL A 211 34.41 21.05 6.49
CA VAL A 211 34.65 19.66 6.06
C VAL A 211 34.29 19.44 4.58
N ASN A 212 33.15 19.97 4.11
CA ASN A 212 32.65 19.77 2.75
C ASN A 212 33.49 20.53 1.72
N VAL A 213 33.96 21.73 2.05
CA VAL A 213 34.89 22.51 1.21
C VAL A 213 36.18 21.73 0.94
N HIS A 214 36.64 20.94 1.92
CA HIS A 214 37.91 20.22 1.84
C HIS A 214 37.79 18.77 1.35
N LEU A 215 36.60 18.15 1.43
CA LEU A 215 36.38 16.76 1.06
C LEU A 215 36.90 16.41 -0.36
N PRO A 216 36.67 17.21 -1.42
CA PRO A 216 37.19 16.89 -2.76
C PRO A 216 38.73 16.83 -2.85
N LYS A 217 39.45 17.43 -1.88
CA LYS A 217 40.92 17.40 -1.85
C LYS A 217 41.48 16.01 -1.52
N VAL A 218 40.68 15.13 -0.88
CA VAL A 218 41.11 13.75 -0.59
C VAL A 218 41.34 12.96 -1.87
N GLY A 219 40.49 13.18 -2.88
CA GLY A 219 40.65 12.60 -4.21
C GLY A 219 42.04 12.88 -4.75
N LYS A 220 42.52 14.12 -4.67
CA LYS A 220 43.86 14.51 -5.15
C LYS A 220 45.03 13.84 -4.41
N VAL A 221 44.83 13.44 -3.14
CA VAL A 221 45.84 12.73 -2.34
C VAL A 221 45.82 11.23 -2.64
N LEU A 222 44.64 10.67 -2.90
CA LEU A 222 44.43 9.24 -3.15
C LEU A 222 44.48 8.85 -4.64
N ASP A 223 44.33 9.80 -5.57
CA ASP A 223 44.16 9.65 -7.04
C ASP A 223 45.36 9.04 -7.78
N THR A 224 46.36 8.51 -7.08
CA THR A 224 47.46 7.81 -7.75
C THR A 224 47.06 6.42 -8.25
N LYS A 225 45.99 5.79 -7.73
CA LYS A 225 45.50 4.46 -8.16
C LYS A 225 43.98 4.26 -7.93
N ALA A 226 43.12 4.75 -8.83
CA ALA A 226 41.65 4.63 -8.74
C ALA A 226 41.07 3.20 -8.59
N VAL A 227 41.88 2.16 -8.85
CA VAL A 227 41.48 0.74 -8.76
C VAL A 227 41.26 0.30 -7.31
N SER A 228 42.01 0.83 -6.35
CA SER A 228 42.00 0.34 -4.96
C SER A 228 40.69 0.65 -4.23
N ARG A 229 40.04 1.78 -4.53
CA ARG A 229 38.73 2.16 -3.95
C ARG A 229 37.60 1.18 -4.33
N GLY A 230 37.67 0.63 -5.55
CA GLY A 230 36.70 -0.37 -6.03
C GLY A 230 36.76 -1.65 -5.20
N ALA A 231 37.97 -2.14 -4.91
CA ALA A 231 38.18 -3.38 -4.14
C ALA A 231 37.59 -3.30 -2.73
N TRP A 232 37.74 -2.17 -2.02
CA TRP A 232 37.14 -1.99 -0.68
C TRP A 232 35.62 -1.87 -0.69
N THR A 233 35.05 -1.31 -1.76
CA THR A 233 33.59 -1.21 -1.92
C THR A 233 33.01 -2.61 -2.15
N GLU A 234 33.65 -3.41 -3.01
CA GLU A 234 33.29 -4.79 -3.25
C GLU A 234 33.51 -5.67 -2.00
N PHE A 235 34.63 -5.50 -1.29
CA PHE A 235 34.87 -6.15 0.00
C PHE A 235 33.77 -5.83 1.02
N SER A 236 33.38 -4.56 1.17
CA SER A 236 32.25 -4.19 2.04
C SER A 236 30.96 -4.88 1.63
N HIS A 237 30.71 -5.01 0.32
CA HIS A 237 29.56 -5.73 -0.20
C HIS A 237 29.60 -7.22 0.16
N VAL A 238 30.75 -7.90 -0.03
CA VAL A 238 30.87 -9.33 0.32
C VAL A 238 30.76 -9.56 1.82
N VAL A 239 31.44 -8.76 2.64
CA VAL A 239 31.40 -8.89 4.10
C VAL A 239 30.00 -8.57 4.65
N SER A 240 29.29 -7.60 4.05
CA SER A 240 27.89 -7.36 4.40
C SER A 240 26.98 -8.51 3.96
N GLU A 241 27.23 -9.13 2.79
CA GLU A 241 26.50 -10.31 2.31
C GLU A 241 26.65 -11.54 3.21
N GLU A 242 27.79 -11.74 3.86
CA GLU A 242 27.97 -12.80 4.87
C GLU A 242 26.96 -12.67 6.03
N GLY A 243 26.50 -11.45 6.32
CA GLY A 243 25.45 -11.16 7.31
C GLY A 243 24.07 -10.82 6.71
N ASP A 244 23.98 -10.59 5.40
CA ASP A 244 22.77 -10.10 4.73
C ASP A 244 21.82 -11.25 4.40
N ARG A 245 20.57 -11.05 4.78
CA ARG A 245 19.48 -12.00 4.61
C ARG A 245 18.78 -11.77 3.27
N ARG A 246 19.53 -11.62 2.17
CA ARG A 246 18.96 -11.29 0.83
C ARG A 246 18.08 -12.40 0.26
N PHE A 247 18.40 -13.65 0.60
CA PHE A 247 17.64 -14.84 0.22
C PHE A 247 16.75 -15.36 1.35
N ASP A 248 16.65 -14.62 2.46
CA ASP A 248 15.65 -14.91 3.49
C ASP A 248 14.30 -14.41 3.00
N ASP A 249 13.40 -15.34 2.69
CA ASP A 249 12.07 -15.00 2.24
C ASP A 249 11.20 -14.41 3.37
N LEU A 250 11.63 -14.48 4.63
CA LEU A 250 10.93 -13.89 5.78
C LEU A 250 11.66 -12.66 6.35
N ASN A 251 12.55 -12.05 5.57
CA ASN A 251 13.29 -10.87 6.00
C ASN A 251 12.36 -9.72 6.45
N MET A 252 12.50 -9.31 7.71
CA MET A 252 11.66 -8.32 8.38
C MET A 252 12.22 -6.89 8.34
N THR A 253 13.27 -6.62 7.56
CA THR A 253 13.85 -5.26 7.44
C THR A 253 12.79 -4.20 7.05
N GLY A 254 11.70 -4.63 6.38
CA GLY A 254 10.60 -3.76 5.94
C GLY A 254 9.62 -3.39 7.05
N LEU A 255 9.76 -3.99 8.24
CA LEU A 255 8.97 -3.65 9.41
C LEU A 255 9.24 -2.21 9.85
N ALA A 256 10.50 -1.77 9.81
CA ALA A 256 10.91 -0.41 10.13
C ALA A 256 10.10 0.67 9.36
N PRO A 257 10.12 0.71 8.00
CA PRO A 257 9.30 1.65 7.24
C PRO A 257 7.80 1.41 7.39
N ALA A 258 7.36 0.16 7.64
CA ALA A 258 5.95 -0.12 7.93
C ALA A 258 5.48 0.52 9.24
N LEU A 259 6.28 0.49 10.31
CA LEU A 259 5.97 1.20 11.56
C LEU A 259 5.86 2.72 11.31
N GLY A 260 6.73 3.28 10.48
CA GLY A 260 6.73 4.71 10.16
C GLY A 260 5.49 5.21 9.41
N ASP A 261 5.04 4.45 8.41
CA ASP A 261 3.99 4.90 7.49
C ASP A 261 2.63 4.20 7.70
N CYS A 262 2.58 2.99 8.28
CA CYS A 262 1.34 2.20 8.43
C CYS A 262 0.63 2.39 9.78
N LEU A 263 1.31 2.99 10.76
CA LEU A 263 0.76 3.24 12.09
C LEU A 263 0.63 4.74 12.33
N THR A 264 -0.51 5.11 12.90
CA THR A 264 -0.75 6.44 13.45
C THR A 264 0.11 6.64 14.72
N ARG A 265 0.26 7.90 15.15
CA ARG A 265 1.00 8.21 16.39
C ARG A 265 0.43 7.47 17.60
N GLU A 266 -0.90 7.42 17.73
CA GLU A 266 -1.56 6.73 18.84
C GLU A 266 -1.31 5.21 18.82
N GLU A 267 -1.32 4.59 17.64
CA GLU A 267 -0.99 3.17 17.50
C GLU A 267 0.49 2.90 17.83
N LEU A 268 1.41 3.81 17.47
CA LEU A 268 2.82 3.72 17.87
C LEU A 268 3.00 3.85 19.39
N GLU A 269 2.26 4.74 20.05
CA GLU A 269 2.27 4.88 21.52
C GLU A 269 1.76 3.62 22.22
N ARG A 270 0.70 2.99 21.69
CA ARG A 270 0.20 1.70 22.19
C ARG A 270 1.25 0.60 22.05
N LEU A 271 1.89 0.49 20.88
CA LEU A 271 2.95 -0.48 20.64
C LEU A 271 4.15 -0.28 21.58
N ALA A 272 4.61 0.97 21.74
CA ALA A 272 5.71 1.28 22.65
C ALA A 272 5.36 0.95 24.10
N THR A 273 4.13 1.29 24.54
CA THR A 273 3.63 0.98 25.90
C THR A 273 3.56 -0.52 26.13
N TYR A 274 3.06 -1.29 25.15
CA TYR A 274 2.97 -2.75 25.23
C TYR A 274 4.36 -3.40 25.41
N LEU A 275 5.37 -2.87 24.72
CA LEU A 275 6.77 -3.31 24.86
C LEU A 275 7.46 -2.83 26.15
N GLY A 276 6.76 -2.11 27.02
CA GLY A 276 7.32 -1.56 28.26
C GLY A 276 8.31 -0.42 28.02
N LEU A 277 8.28 0.20 26.84
CA LEU A 277 9.10 1.37 26.54
C LEU A 277 8.48 2.59 27.24
N GLU A 278 9.33 3.47 27.75
CA GLU A 278 8.85 4.72 28.32
C GLU A 278 8.12 5.53 27.23
N VAL A 279 6.90 5.98 27.52
CA VAL A 279 6.14 6.88 26.65
C VAL A 279 5.77 8.11 27.46
N GLY A 280 6.41 9.24 27.17
CA GLY A 280 6.10 10.52 27.81
C GLY A 280 4.88 11.18 27.17
N SER A 281 4.15 11.99 27.94
CA SER A 281 3.13 12.88 27.38
C SER A 281 3.77 13.83 26.36
N GLY A 282 3.30 13.80 25.11
CA GLY A 282 3.90 14.58 24.01
C GLY A 282 5.03 13.87 23.27
N SER A 283 5.15 12.55 23.41
CA SER A 283 6.06 11.75 22.58
C SER A 283 5.72 11.95 21.11
N THR A 284 6.71 12.39 20.36
CA THR A 284 6.62 12.63 18.93
C THR A 284 6.82 11.36 18.14
N ARG A 285 6.43 11.37 16.86
CA ARG A 285 6.58 10.20 15.99
C ARG A 285 8.03 9.77 15.86
N ALA A 286 8.97 10.69 15.67
CA ALA A 286 10.37 10.32 15.50
C ALA A 286 10.95 9.70 16.79
N LEU A 287 10.57 10.22 17.96
CA LEU A 287 10.98 9.65 19.24
C LEU A 287 10.48 8.21 19.42
N LEU A 288 9.19 7.97 19.14
CA LEU A 288 8.57 6.65 19.24
C LEU A 288 9.22 5.67 18.25
N LEU A 289 9.40 6.08 16.99
CA LEU A 289 10.04 5.24 15.97
C LEU A 289 11.47 4.87 16.35
N GLN A 290 12.28 5.82 16.85
CA GLN A 290 13.65 5.54 17.24
C GLN A 290 13.72 4.50 18.38
N ARG A 291 12.83 4.61 19.37
CA ARG A 291 12.75 3.64 20.48
C ARG A 291 12.29 2.26 19.99
N LEU A 292 11.25 2.23 19.16
CA LEU A 292 10.76 0.98 18.58
C LEU A 292 11.81 0.30 17.72
N TRP A 293 12.55 1.04 16.89
CA TRP A 293 13.60 0.47 16.04
C TRP A 293 14.81 -0.03 16.84
N ALA A 294 14.99 0.40 18.10
CA ALA A 294 16.00 -0.19 18.98
C ALA A 294 15.63 -1.63 19.44
N GLU A 295 14.36 -2.02 19.35
CA GLU A 295 13.87 -3.33 19.74
C GLU A 295 14.10 -4.40 18.65
N ASP A 296 13.97 -5.66 19.07
CA ASP A 296 14.11 -6.82 18.20
C ASP A 296 12.91 -6.97 17.25
N ASP A 297 13.17 -7.34 15.99
CA ASP A 297 12.11 -7.52 14.98
C ASP A 297 11.02 -8.51 15.39
N ARG A 298 11.37 -9.62 16.07
CA ARG A 298 10.38 -10.60 16.51
C ARG A 298 9.52 -10.02 17.63
N ALA A 299 10.14 -9.32 18.58
CA ALA A 299 9.40 -8.66 19.66
C ALA A 299 8.41 -7.62 19.11
N LEU A 300 8.84 -6.80 18.14
CA LEU A 300 7.98 -5.82 17.47
C LEU A 300 6.83 -6.50 16.72
N LEU A 301 7.11 -7.57 15.97
CA LEU A 301 6.10 -8.31 15.23
C LEU A 301 5.06 -8.94 16.17
N HIS A 302 5.50 -9.64 17.22
CA HIS A 302 4.59 -10.28 18.17
C HIS A 302 3.73 -9.27 18.91
N ALA A 303 4.32 -8.16 19.38
CA ALA A 303 3.57 -7.10 20.05
C ALA A 303 2.53 -6.46 19.14
N LEU A 304 2.88 -6.18 17.88
CA LEU A 304 1.96 -5.60 16.92
C LEU A 304 0.82 -6.57 16.54
N ASP A 305 1.14 -7.83 16.31
CA ASP A 305 0.15 -8.88 16.06
C ASP A 305 -0.81 -9.06 17.24
N ALA A 306 -0.29 -9.02 18.47
CA ALA A 306 -1.09 -9.14 19.69
C ALA A 306 -2.06 -7.95 19.84
N LEU A 307 -1.60 -6.72 19.61
CA LEU A 307 -2.44 -5.52 19.67
C LEU A 307 -3.52 -5.49 18.58
N ILE A 308 -3.23 -6.04 17.39
CA ILE A 308 -4.22 -6.17 16.33
C ILE A 308 -5.23 -7.26 16.68
N ALA A 309 -4.78 -8.40 17.21
CA ALA A 309 -5.66 -9.49 17.63
C ALA A 309 -6.57 -9.08 18.81
N SER A 310 -6.06 -8.29 19.77
CA SER A 310 -6.85 -7.74 20.89
C SER A 310 -7.76 -6.57 20.47
N ARG A 311 -7.70 -6.14 19.20
CA ARG A 311 -8.41 -4.96 18.64
C ARG A 311 -8.05 -3.64 19.31
N GLU A 312 -6.92 -3.55 20.00
CA GLU A 312 -6.35 -2.28 20.47
C GLU A 312 -5.81 -1.43 19.31
N ILE A 313 -5.39 -2.10 18.23
CA ILE A 313 -5.12 -1.50 16.92
C ILE A 313 -6.14 -2.06 15.93
N GLU A 314 -7.11 -1.25 15.53
CA GLU A 314 -8.18 -1.68 14.63
C GLU A 314 -7.76 -1.53 13.16
N ILE A 315 -7.68 -2.66 12.46
CA ILE A 315 -7.50 -2.73 11.02
C ILE A 315 -8.69 -3.50 10.44
N GLY A 316 -9.42 -2.88 9.52
CA GLY A 316 -10.55 -3.52 8.85
C GLY A 316 -10.12 -4.79 8.10
N GLU A 317 -11.03 -5.78 8.01
CA GLU A 317 -10.75 -7.11 7.45
C GLU A 317 -10.16 -7.10 6.04
N HIS A 318 -10.48 -6.07 5.24
CA HIS A 318 -10.04 -5.92 3.86
C HIS A 318 -9.01 -4.79 3.67
N VAL A 319 -8.64 -4.11 4.75
CA VAL A 319 -7.65 -3.03 4.71
C VAL A 319 -6.26 -3.64 4.75
N ILE A 320 -5.45 -3.29 3.75
CA ILE A 320 -4.03 -3.61 3.73
C ILE A 320 -3.27 -2.29 3.76
N ARG A 321 -2.67 -1.97 4.91
CA ARG A 321 -1.81 -0.80 5.08
C ARG A 321 -0.40 -1.12 4.56
N ARG A 322 0.20 -0.15 3.87
CA ARG A 322 1.52 -0.26 3.24
C ARG A 322 2.26 1.07 3.33
N PRO A 323 3.60 1.08 3.39
CA PRO A 323 4.36 2.32 3.30
C PRO A 323 3.96 3.11 2.05
N ARG A 324 3.65 4.41 2.20
CA ARG A 324 3.17 5.26 1.09
C ARG A 324 4.29 6.09 0.49
N LEU A 325 5.19 6.62 1.32
CA LEU A 325 6.30 7.46 0.87
C LEU A 325 7.61 6.66 0.87
N ALA A 326 7.87 5.91 1.94
CA ALA A 326 9.07 5.08 2.08
C ALA A 326 8.84 3.67 1.51
N VAL A 327 8.54 3.58 0.20
CA VAL A 327 8.34 2.28 -0.45
C VAL A 327 9.68 1.57 -0.64
N VAL A 328 9.87 0.46 0.07
CA VAL A 328 11.08 -0.36 0.02
C VAL A 328 10.72 -1.78 -0.38
N GLU A 329 11.47 -2.32 -1.36
CA GLU A 329 11.50 -3.75 -1.66
C GLU A 329 12.79 -4.34 -1.14
N ILE A 330 12.71 -5.50 -0.49
CA ILE A 330 13.84 -6.09 0.24
C ILE A 330 14.20 -7.45 -0.36
N GLY A 331 15.51 -7.66 -0.52
CA GLY A 331 16.07 -8.94 -0.94
C GLY A 331 15.67 -9.36 -2.35
N ASN A 332 16.03 -10.58 -2.70
CA ASN A 332 15.90 -11.11 -4.06
C ASN A 332 14.46 -11.49 -4.43
N PHE A 333 13.57 -11.60 -3.44
CA PHE A 333 12.16 -11.90 -3.65
C PHE A 333 11.28 -10.63 -3.72
N GLY A 334 11.88 -9.44 -3.67
CA GLY A 334 11.14 -8.17 -3.70
C GLY A 334 10.13 -8.08 -2.54
N LEU A 335 10.58 -8.40 -1.33
CA LEU A 335 9.71 -8.51 -0.17
C LEU A 335 9.20 -7.12 0.25
N ARG A 336 7.91 -7.05 0.56
CA ARG A 336 7.22 -5.86 1.06
C ARG A 336 6.50 -6.20 2.35
N THR A 337 6.61 -5.34 3.35
CA THR A 337 5.86 -5.52 4.60
C THR A 337 4.48 -4.90 4.47
N GLU A 338 3.46 -5.64 4.90
CA GLU A 338 2.06 -5.20 4.86
C GLU A 338 1.41 -5.47 6.22
N LEU A 339 0.51 -4.58 6.64
CA LEU A 339 -0.31 -4.74 7.85
C LEU A 339 -1.77 -4.95 7.44
N GLY A 340 -2.42 -5.93 8.06
CA GLY A 340 -3.83 -6.26 7.85
C GLY A 340 -4.50 -6.72 9.14
N HIS A 341 -5.75 -7.12 9.07
CA HIS A 341 -6.51 -7.61 10.24
C HIS A 341 -5.89 -8.84 10.94
N PHE A 342 -5.09 -9.62 10.22
CA PHE A 342 -4.35 -10.76 10.77
C PHE A 342 -2.93 -10.43 11.27
N GLY A 343 -2.59 -9.15 11.36
CA GLY A 343 -1.28 -8.69 11.81
C GLY A 343 -0.32 -8.36 10.66
N VAL A 344 0.98 -8.44 10.93
CA VAL A 344 2.05 -8.14 9.97
C VAL A 344 2.29 -9.32 9.03
N ARG A 345 2.53 -9.09 7.74
CA ARG A 345 3.08 -10.11 6.83
C ARG A 345 4.21 -9.56 5.98
N VAL A 346 5.01 -10.50 5.47
CA VAL A 346 6.04 -10.23 4.46
C VAL A 346 5.57 -10.78 3.12
N ARG A 347 5.10 -9.90 2.24
CA ARG A 347 4.58 -10.23 0.92
C ARG A 347 5.69 -10.22 -0.14
N PRO A 348 5.90 -11.32 -0.87
CA PRO A 348 6.83 -11.36 -2.00
C PRO A 348 6.26 -10.68 -3.24
N ALA A 349 7.14 -10.20 -4.13
CA ALA A 349 6.74 -9.64 -5.43
C ALA A 349 6.15 -10.69 -6.37
N ASP A 350 6.68 -11.92 -6.32
CA ASP A 350 6.19 -13.06 -7.10
C ASP A 350 5.07 -13.81 -6.34
N PRO A 351 3.85 -13.91 -6.92
CA PRO A 351 2.72 -14.63 -6.32
C PRO A 351 2.91 -16.15 -6.22
N GLY A 352 3.95 -16.74 -6.83
CA GLY A 352 4.30 -18.15 -6.67
C GLY A 352 5.00 -18.48 -5.35
N ILE A 353 5.68 -17.51 -4.74
CA ILE A 353 6.47 -17.72 -3.51
C ILE A 353 5.60 -18.17 -2.31
N PRO A 354 4.38 -17.65 -2.06
CA PRO A 354 3.52 -18.17 -1.00
C PRO A 354 3.19 -19.66 -1.13
N HIS A 355 3.08 -20.19 -2.35
CA HIS A 355 2.90 -21.63 -2.57
C HIS A 355 4.15 -22.43 -2.20
N LEU A 356 5.35 -21.92 -2.51
CA LEU A 356 6.60 -22.54 -2.09
C LEU A 356 6.77 -22.51 -0.55
N ARG A 357 6.36 -21.41 0.10
CA ARG A 357 6.32 -21.32 1.56
C ARG A 357 5.36 -22.33 2.18
N LEU A 358 4.18 -22.51 1.60
CA LEU A 358 3.22 -23.52 2.06
C LEU A 358 3.77 -24.94 1.87
N ALA A 359 4.40 -25.23 0.74
CA ALA A 359 5.06 -26.51 0.51
C ALA A 359 6.19 -26.77 1.52
N ARG A 360 7.04 -25.77 1.79
CA ARG A 360 8.10 -25.82 2.82
C ARG A 360 7.50 -26.09 4.20
N LEU A 361 6.46 -25.34 4.59
CA LEU A 361 5.78 -25.50 5.86
C LEU A 361 5.28 -26.94 6.03
N VAL A 362 4.54 -27.47 5.05
CA VAL A 362 4.04 -28.84 5.12
C VAL A 362 5.19 -29.86 5.18
N ALA A 363 6.26 -29.66 4.43
CA ALA A 363 7.44 -30.53 4.49
C ALA A 363 8.14 -30.51 5.87
N HIS A 364 8.09 -29.40 6.60
CA HIS A 364 8.61 -29.33 7.98
C HIS A 364 7.67 -29.95 9.01
N LEU A 365 6.36 -29.99 8.75
CA LEU A 365 5.37 -30.63 9.62
C LEU A 365 5.40 -32.16 9.52
N TYR A 366 5.69 -32.70 8.34
CA TYR A 366 5.71 -34.14 8.07
C TYR A 366 7.14 -34.62 7.78
N ASP A 367 7.77 -35.22 8.79
CA ASP A 367 9.07 -35.88 8.64
C ASP A 367 8.88 -37.25 7.97
N LEU A 368 9.10 -37.33 6.66
CA LEU A 368 8.92 -38.56 5.89
C LEU A 368 9.91 -39.68 6.27
N GLU A 369 10.98 -39.37 7.01
CA GLU A 369 11.87 -40.39 7.59
C GLU A 369 11.23 -41.07 8.81
N ARG A 370 10.27 -40.41 9.47
CA ARG A 370 9.48 -40.98 10.56
C ARG A 370 8.27 -41.74 10.00
N GLN A 371 8.26 -43.06 10.24
CA GLN A 371 7.21 -43.96 9.71
C GLN A 371 5.78 -43.54 10.10
N GLU A 372 5.58 -42.99 11.30
CA GLU A 372 4.27 -42.52 11.77
C GLU A 372 3.74 -41.34 10.94
N ASP A 373 4.58 -40.35 10.66
CA ASP A 373 4.22 -39.16 9.88
C ASP A 373 4.01 -39.53 8.41
N ALA A 374 4.85 -40.41 7.85
CA ALA A 374 4.72 -40.90 6.49
C ALA A 374 3.40 -41.68 6.27
N THR A 375 3.03 -42.54 7.23
CA THR A 375 1.79 -43.34 7.16
C THR A 375 0.55 -42.46 7.31
N GLU A 376 0.57 -41.49 8.24
CA GLU A 376 -0.51 -40.52 8.40
C GLU A 376 -0.71 -39.70 7.13
N LEU A 377 0.37 -39.15 6.57
CA LEU A 377 0.29 -38.35 5.36
C LEU A 377 -0.23 -39.18 4.19
N GLU A 378 0.22 -40.43 4.04
CA GLU A 378 -0.32 -41.34 3.03
C GLU A 378 -1.83 -41.56 3.20
N TRP A 379 -2.30 -41.73 4.43
CA TRP A 379 -3.74 -41.88 4.72
C TRP A 379 -4.54 -40.62 4.38
N GLN A 380 -4.02 -39.44 4.71
CA GLN A 380 -4.65 -38.16 4.38
C GLN A 380 -4.73 -37.95 2.86
N LEU A 381 -3.69 -38.38 2.13
CA LEU A 381 -3.56 -38.25 0.67
C LEU A 381 -4.11 -39.46 -0.12
N ARG A 382 -4.85 -40.37 0.50
CA ARG A 382 -5.34 -41.62 -0.12
C ARG A 382 -6.16 -41.45 -1.41
N GLY A 383 -6.73 -40.26 -1.64
CA GLY A 383 -7.52 -39.94 -2.83
C GLY A 383 -6.72 -39.26 -3.95
N VAL A 384 -5.41 -39.09 -3.79
CA VAL A 384 -4.54 -38.35 -4.71
C VAL A 384 -3.72 -39.31 -5.54
N GLU A 385 -3.65 -39.07 -6.85
CA GLU A 385 -2.83 -39.87 -7.76
C GLU A 385 -1.34 -39.60 -7.54
N GLY A 386 -0.51 -40.64 -7.54
CA GLY A 386 0.95 -40.52 -7.39
C GLY A 386 1.63 -41.85 -7.07
N ALA A 387 2.87 -42.00 -7.54
CA ALA A 387 3.66 -43.23 -7.39
C ALA A 387 4.15 -43.46 -5.95
N ASP A 388 4.45 -42.38 -5.22
CA ASP A 388 4.87 -42.39 -3.83
C ASP A 388 4.22 -41.22 -3.05
N THR A 389 4.36 -41.23 -1.72
CA THR A 389 3.76 -40.21 -0.82
C THR A 389 4.21 -38.79 -1.16
N ARG A 390 5.46 -38.62 -1.59
CA ARG A 390 5.99 -37.31 -1.98
C ARG A 390 5.34 -36.79 -3.26
N THR A 391 5.22 -37.64 -4.28
CA THR A 391 4.53 -37.32 -5.54
C THR A 391 3.06 -37.01 -5.29
N ARG A 392 2.39 -37.77 -4.40
CA ARG A 392 1.01 -37.47 -3.99
C ARG A 392 0.91 -36.12 -3.28
N LEU A 393 1.87 -35.78 -2.42
CA LEU A 393 1.90 -34.47 -1.76
C LEU A 393 2.07 -33.33 -2.78
N ASP A 394 3.02 -33.46 -3.71
CA ASP A 394 3.26 -32.46 -4.75
C ASP A 394 2.03 -32.29 -5.68
N GLU A 395 1.34 -33.38 -6.03
CA GLU A 395 0.06 -33.32 -6.77
C GLU A 395 -1.04 -32.64 -5.95
N TYR A 396 -1.15 -32.95 -4.66
CA TYR A 396 -2.13 -32.35 -3.76
C TYR A 396 -1.93 -30.84 -3.61
N LEU A 397 -0.69 -30.40 -3.36
CA LEU A 397 -0.34 -28.98 -3.24
C LEU A 397 -0.56 -28.21 -4.55
N ARG A 398 -0.45 -28.88 -5.70
CA ARG A 398 -0.71 -28.29 -7.03
C ARG A 398 -2.19 -28.19 -7.37
N THR A 399 -3.03 -29.12 -6.91
CA THR A 399 -4.43 -29.23 -7.32
C THR A 399 -5.41 -28.63 -6.32
N GLN A 400 -5.09 -28.64 -5.03
CA GLN A 400 -5.98 -28.15 -3.99
C GLN A 400 -5.82 -26.66 -3.69
N SER A 401 -6.87 -26.06 -3.13
CA SER A 401 -6.79 -24.68 -2.65
C SER A 401 -5.89 -24.59 -1.41
N PRO A 402 -5.14 -23.47 -1.21
CA PRO A 402 -4.31 -23.28 -0.03
C PRO A 402 -5.08 -23.43 1.29
N SER A 403 -6.32 -22.93 1.35
CA SER A 403 -7.19 -23.08 2.52
C SER A 403 -7.47 -24.54 2.87
N GLU A 404 -7.71 -25.37 1.86
CA GLU A 404 -7.95 -26.80 2.06
C GLU A 404 -6.67 -27.55 2.47
N VAL A 405 -5.53 -27.16 1.90
CA VAL A 405 -4.22 -27.69 2.32
C VAL A 405 -3.97 -27.41 3.80
N VAL A 406 -4.18 -26.17 4.24
CA VAL A 406 -4.00 -25.79 5.66
C VAL A 406 -5.00 -26.54 6.55
N ARG A 407 -6.28 -26.61 6.14
CA ARG A 407 -7.32 -27.31 6.89
C ARG A 407 -7.00 -28.79 7.09
N VAL A 408 -6.59 -29.48 6.02
CA VAL A 408 -6.39 -30.94 6.04
C VAL A 408 -5.02 -31.31 6.60
N LEU A 409 -3.96 -30.61 6.22
CA LEU A 409 -2.59 -31.02 6.55
C LEU A 409 -2.02 -30.30 7.79
N VAL A 410 -2.44 -29.08 8.11
CA VAL A 410 -1.90 -28.29 9.24
C VAL A 410 -2.80 -28.39 10.47
N LEU A 411 -4.12 -28.21 10.30
CA LEU A 411 -5.08 -28.27 11.40
C LEU A 411 -5.47 -29.70 11.82
N SER A 412 -4.89 -30.73 11.19
CA SER A 412 -5.15 -32.13 11.56
C SER A 412 -4.72 -32.47 12.98
N ARG A 413 -3.69 -31.81 13.51
CA ARG A 413 -3.13 -32.07 14.84
C ARG A 413 -2.73 -30.75 15.51
N ARG A 414 -3.04 -30.59 16.81
CA ARG A 414 -2.61 -29.42 17.61
C ARG A 414 -1.09 -29.21 17.57
N ALA A 415 -0.31 -30.29 17.56
CA ALA A 415 1.14 -30.22 17.48
C ALA A 415 1.63 -29.57 16.17
N TYR A 416 0.96 -29.85 15.04
CA TYR A 416 1.30 -29.26 13.75
C TYR A 416 0.88 -27.79 13.67
N LEU A 417 -0.26 -27.43 14.25
CA LEU A 417 -0.66 -26.03 14.38
C LEU A 417 0.38 -25.21 15.16
N LEU A 418 0.83 -25.70 16.32
CA LEU A 418 1.86 -25.04 17.13
C LEU A 418 3.21 -24.95 16.40
N ALA A 419 3.60 -26.00 15.67
CA ALA A 419 4.81 -25.98 14.86
C ALA A 419 4.70 -24.93 13.73
N ALA A 420 3.54 -24.84 13.07
CA ALA A 420 3.28 -23.85 12.04
C ALA A 420 3.28 -22.42 12.59
N PHE A 421 2.75 -22.21 13.80
CA PHE A 421 2.78 -20.92 14.47
C PHE A 421 4.21 -20.46 14.72
N ARG A 422 5.08 -21.35 15.22
CA ARG A 422 6.50 -21.03 15.44
C ARG A 422 7.23 -20.72 14.13
N GLU A 423 7.00 -21.50 13.07
CA GLU A 423 7.65 -21.25 11.77
C GLU A 423 7.22 -19.91 11.16
N LEU A 424 5.94 -19.55 11.32
CA LEU A 424 5.36 -18.33 10.77
C LEU A 424 5.39 -17.13 11.72
N LEU A 425 6.04 -17.27 12.88
CA LEU A 425 6.13 -16.26 13.93
C LEU A 425 4.75 -15.75 14.40
N VAL A 426 3.77 -16.65 14.48
CA VAL A 426 2.46 -16.39 15.09
C VAL A 426 2.56 -16.67 16.59
N ASP A 427 2.00 -15.79 17.41
CA ASP A 427 2.03 -15.97 18.86
C ASP A 427 1.09 -17.11 19.31
N ASP A 428 1.62 -18.06 20.08
CA ASP A 428 0.87 -19.18 20.66
C ASP A 428 -0.15 -18.69 21.71
N ALA A 429 0.04 -17.48 22.28
CA ALA A 429 -0.90 -16.87 23.22
C ALA A 429 -2.30 -16.66 22.62
N LEU A 430 -2.43 -16.62 21.29
CA LEU A 430 -3.73 -16.62 20.60
C LEU A 430 -4.59 -17.84 20.92
N LEU A 431 -3.98 -18.97 21.29
CA LEU A 431 -4.67 -20.18 21.72
C LEU A 431 -5.02 -20.18 23.21
N GLU A 432 -4.42 -19.29 24.00
CA GLU A 432 -4.62 -19.14 25.44
C GLU A 432 -5.63 -18.02 25.78
N LEU A 433 -5.74 -17.00 24.91
CA LEU A 433 -6.72 -15.91 25.01
C LEU A 433 -8.19 -16.38 24.94
N SER A 434 -8.47 -17.68 24.76
CA SER A 434 -9.81 -18.24 24.60
C SER A 434 -10.42 -18.84 25.88
N ASP A 435 -9.82 -18.68 27.06
CA ASP A 435 -10.38 -19.23 28.31
C ASP A 435 -11.71 -18.57 28.73
N ASP A 436 -12.01 -17.35 28.23
CA ASP A 436 -13.32 -16.71 28.38
C ASP A 436 -13.97 -16.40 27.01
N LEU A 437 -14.80 -17.32 26.52
CA LEU A 437 -15.90 -17.07 25.56
C LEU A 437 -15.56 -16.40 24.20
N VAL A 438 -14.76 -17.06 23.35
CA VAL A 438 -15.01 -17.33 21.90
C VAL A 438 -13.87 -18.26 21.44
N SER A 439 -14.18 -19.52 21.09
CA SER A 439 -13.20 -20.36 20.40
C SER A 439 -12.86 -19.72 19.06
N VAL A 440 -11.59 -19.37 18.81
CA VAL A 440 -11.12 -18.92 17.50
C VAL A 440 -11.55 -19.96 16.46
N SER A 441 -12.27 -19.54 15.43
CA SER A 441 -12.79 -20.46 14.42
C SER A 441 -11.65 -21.01 13.55
N ASP A 442 -11.81 -22.24 13.03
CA ASP A 442 -10.84 -22.82 12.08
C ASP A 442 -10.61 -21.89 10.87
N ASP A 443 -11.65 -21.20 10.41
CA ASP A 443 -11.55 -20.27 9.28
C ASP A 443 -10.67 -19.06 9.60
N GLU A 444 -10.71 -18.57 10.84
CA GLU A 444 -9.85 -17.49 11.31
C GLU A 444 -8.39 -17.95 11.44
N LEU A 445 -8.16 -19.16 11.95
CA LEU A 445 -6.82 -19.77 12.00
C LEU A 445 -6.24 -19.96 10.60
N ILE A 446 -7.03 -20.51 9.66
CA ILE A 446 -6.65 -20.67 8.27
C ILE A 446 -6.32 -19.31 7.64
N GLY A 447 -7.19 -18.30 7.84
CA GLY A 447 -6.97 -16.95 7.34
C GLY A 447 -5.66 -16.35 7.81
N ARG A 448 -5.33 -16.50 9.10
CA ARG A 448 -4.07 -16.02 9.69
C ARG A 448 -2.84 -16.74 9.16
N LEU A 449 -2.88 -18.08 9.05
CA LEU A 449 -1.77 -18.87 8.49
C LEU A 449 -1.51 -18.49 7.03
N LEU A 450 -2.56 -18.40 6.22
CA LEU A 450 -2.46 -17.99 4.81
C LEU A 450 -1.94 -16.55 4.68
N TRP A 451 -2.41 -15.64 5.54
CA TRP A 451 -1.91 -14.26 5.59
C TRP A 451 -0.40 -14.21 5.83
N LYS A 452 0.10 -14.96 6.82
CA LYS A 452 1.52 -15.03 7.17
C LYS A 452 2.37 -15.68 6.08
N LEU A 453 1.84 -16.69 5.41
CA LEU A 453 2.47 -17.29 4.22
C LEU A 453 2.55 -16.31 3.03
N GLY A 454 1.75 -15.24 3.02
CA GLY A 454 1.74 -14.21 1.99
C GLY A 454 0.62 -14.35 0.96
N PHE A 455 -0.39 -15.18 1.21
CA PHE A 455 -1.58 -15.29 0.36
C PHE A 455 -2.53 -14.10 0.59
N GLU A 456 -3.24 -13.68 -0.46
CA GLU A 456 -4.23 -12.62 -0.33
C GLU A 456 -5.42 -13.05 0.54
N PRO A 457 -5.98 -12.15 1.37
CA PRO A 457 -7.17 -12.44 2.18
C PRO A 457 -8.37 -12.76 1.27
N PRO A 458 -9.41 -13.49 1.72
CA PRO A 458 -10.58 -13.76 0.89
C PRO A 458 -11.24 -12.47 0.35
N LEU A 459 -11.99 -12.62 -0.75
CA LEU A 459 -12.75 -11.50 -1.35
C LEU A 459 -13.83 -10.99 -0.38
N ARG A 460 -14.07 -9.68 -0.39
CA ARG A 460 -15.18 -9.06 0.34
C ARG A 460 -16.53 -9.54 -0.23
N GLU A 461 -17.40 -10.04 0.63
CA GLU A 461 -18.79 -10.33 0.23
C GLU A 461 -19.50 -9.03 -0.18
N GLY A 462 -20.21 -9.08 -1.30
CA GLY A 462 -21.00 -7.99 -1.84
C GLY A 462 -22.16 -7.57 -0.95
N SER A 463 -22.64 -6.34 -1.15
CA SER A 463 -23.82 -5.82 -0.44
C SER A 463 -25.07 -6.68 -0.65
N SER A 464 -25.17 -7.37 -1.80
CA SER A 464 -26.31 -8.20 -2.19
C SER A 464 -26.28 -9.62 -1.62
N VAL A 465 -25.16 -10.12 -1.09
CA VAL A 465 -25.03 -11.52 -0.60
C VAL A 465 -26.01 -11.79 0.56
N GLY A 466 -26.10 -10.88 1.52
CA GLY A 466 -27.05 -10.97 2.62
C GLY A 466 -28.50 -10.96 2.14
N PHE A 467 -28.82 -10.10 1.16
CA PHE A 467 -30.15 -10.06 0.55
C PHE A 467 -30.53 -11.40 -0.10
N TRP A 468 -29.63 -11.99 -0.89
CA TRP A 468 -29.90 -13.26 -1.57
C TRP A 468 -30.13 -14.42 -0.59
N ARG A 469 -29.40 -14.45 0.53
CA ARG A 469 -29.61 -15.45 1.60
C ARG A 469 -31.04 -15.39 2.17
N VAL A 470 -31.56 -14.18 2.37
CA VAL A 470 -32.90 -13.93 2.92
C VAL A 470 -34.00 -14.08 1.86
N VAL A 471 -33.72 -13.84 0.57
CA VAL A 471 -34.66 -14.13 -0.52
C VAL A 471 -34.99 -15.62 -0.56
N ASP A 472 -33.98 -16.49 -0.46
CA ASP A 472 -34.19 -17.93 -0.55
C ASP A 472 -34.88 -18.51 0.69
N SER A 473 -34.68 -17.93 1.88
CA SER A 473 -35.50 -18.26 3.05
C SER A 473 -36.93 -17.74 2.88
N SER A 474 -37.11 -16.50 2.44
CA SER A 474 -38.43 -15.87 2.21
C SER A 474 -39.27 -16.64 1.19
N ARG A 475 -38.68 -17.08 0.07
CA ARG A 475 -39.35 -17.92 -0.94
C ARG A 475 -39.84 -19.24 -0.35
N ARG A 476 -39.02 -19.89 0.48
CA ARG A 476 -39.41 -21.14 1.15
C ARG A 476 -40.57 -20.90 2.11
N VAL A 477 -40.49 -19.85 2.92
CA VAL A 477 -41.52 -19.51 3.91
C VAL A 477 -42.85 -19.12 3.25
N LEU A 478 -42.84 -18.40 2.12
CA LEU A 478 -44.05 -18.09 1.35
C LEU A 478 -44.66 -19.34 0.70
N ARG A 479 -43.84 -20.23 0.12
CA ARG A 479 -44.33 -21.51 -0.42
C ARG A 479 -44.96 -22.38 0.67
N ASP A 480 -44.35 -22.45 1.84
CA ASP A 480 -44.88 -23.19 2.98
C ASP A 480 -46.19 -22.58 3.49
N ALA A 481 -46.30 -21.24 3.50
CA ALA A 481 -47.52 -20.52 3.88
C ALA A 481 -48.71 -20.79 2.94
N SER A 482 -48.42 -20.94 1.64
CA SER A 482 -49.39 -21.30 0.60
C SER A 482 -49.83 -22.76 0.67
N ALA A 483 -48.94 -23.68 1.09
CA ALA A 483 -49.18 -25.13 1.06
C ALA A 483 -49.66 -25.74 2.39
N SER A 484 -49.28 -25.19 3.55
CA SER A 484 -49.52 -25.79 4.87
C SER A 484 -50.82 -25.29 5.53
N ALA A 485 -51.55 -26.17 6.22
CA ALA A 485 -52.67 -25.75 7.07
C ALA A 485 -52.20 -24.98 8.33
N VAL A 486 -51.04 -25.34 8.88
CA VAL A 486 -50.39 -24.69 10.04
C VAL A 486 -49.52 -23.54 9.54
N PHE A 487 -49.89 -22.31 9.92
CA PHE A 487 -49.27 -21.08 9.43
C PHE A 487 -48.62 -20.31 10.57
N ASP A 488 -47.30 -20.21 10.52
CA ASP A 488 -46.52 -19.40 11.45
C ASP A 488 -46.38 -17.97 10.91
N LEU A 489 -47.37 -17.13 11.24
CA LEU A 489 -47.39 -15.71 10.85
C LEU A 489 -46.17 -14.95 11.39
N ALA A 490 -45.67 -15.33 12.57
CA ALA A 490 -44.55 -14.65 13.19
C ALA A 490 -43.27 -14.88 12.38
N ARG A 491 -43.03 -16.12 11.93
CA ARG A 491 -41.91 -16.47 11.06
C ARG A 491 -41.97 -15.75 9.70
N VAL A 492 -43.13 -15.73 9.05
CA VAL A 492 -43.32 -15.01 7.76
C VAL A 492 -43.01 -13.52 7.91
N ARG A 493 -43.51 -12.89 8.98
CA ARG A 493 -43.26 -11.48 9.26
C ARG A 493 -41.79 -11.21 9.55
N ALA A 494 -41.12 -12.06 10.33
CA ALA A 494 -39.72 -11.87 10.67
C ALA A 494 -38.83 -11.90 9.42
N GLU A 495 -38.96 -12.95 8.60
CA GLU A 495 -38.16 -13.16 7.38
C GLU A 495 -38.40 -12.06 6.33
N LEU A 496 -39.65 -11.67 6.09
CA LEU A 496 -39.95 -10.60 5.14
C LEU A 496 -39.56 -9.21 5.66
N THR A 497 -39.60 -8.99 6.98
CA THR A 497 -39.08 -7.74 7.56
C THR A 497 -37.58 -7.64 7.34
N GLU A 498 -36.85 -8.72 7.61
CA GLU A 498 -35.41 -8.82 7.35
C GLU A 498 -35.10 -8.62 5.85
N LEU A 499 -35.88 -9.24 4.96
CA LEU A 499 -35.74 -9.05 3.51
C LEU A 499 -35.84 -7.58 3.11
N PHE A 500 -36.86 -6.86 3.59
CA PHE A 500 -37.05 -5.46 3.23
C PHE A 500 -35.99 -4.54 3.84
N ILE A 501 -35.45 -4.86 5.02
CA ILE A 501 -34.29 -4.15 5.59
C ILE A 501 -33.06 -4.33 4.69
N HIS A 502 -32.79 -5.56 4.25
CA HIS A 502 -31.68 -5.82 3.32
C HIS A 502 -31.91 -5.15 1.96
N LEU A 503 -33.14 -5.13 1.46
CA LEU A 503 -33.48 -4.43 0.21
C LEU A 503 -33.26 -2.92 0.32
N GLU A 504 -33.73 -2.28 1.40
CA GLU A 504 -33.52 -0.84 1.64
C GLU A 504 -32.03 -0.51 1.61
N ARG A 505 -31.22 -1.32 2.31
CA ARG A 505 -29.76 -1.16 2.32
C ARG A 505 -29.13 -1.30 0.94
N VAL A 506 -29.48 -2.34 0.16
CA VAL A 506 -28.92 -2.56 -1.19
C VAL A 506 -29.31 -1.44 -2.14
N LEU A 507 -30.56 -0.94 -2.07
CA LEU A 507 -31.02 0.18 -2.89
C LEU A 507 -30.31 1.49 -2.54
N GLU A 508 -30.13 1.74 -1.24
CA GLU A 508 -29.42 2.93 -0.74
C GLU A 508 -27.95 2.93 -1.18
N GLU A 509 -27.24 1.85 -0.86
CA GLU A 509 -25.83 1.67 -1.22
C GLU A 509 -25.65 1.69 -2.75
N GLY A 510 -26.56 1.06 -3.51
CA GLY A 510 -26.50 1.03 -4.97
C GLY A 510 -26.79 2.37 -5.63
N LEU A 511 -27.68 3.19 -5.06
CA LEU A 511 -27.94 4.54 -5.57
C LEU A 511 -26.76 5.47 -5.30
N GLU A 512 -26.24 5.48 -4.07
CA GLU A 512 -25.08 6.29 -3.69
C GLU A 512 -23.87 5.98 -4.58
N TYR A 513 -23.58 4.68 -4.76
CA TYR A 513 -22.51 4.24 -5.64
C TYR A 513 -22.76 4.59 -7.11
N SER A 514 -23.99 4.42 -7.62
CA SER A 514 -24.32 4.76 -9.02
C SER A 514 -24.19 6.24 -9.31
N TRP A 515 -24.69 7.10 -8.43
CA TRP A 515 -24.53 8.54 -8.58
C TRP A 515 -23.04 8.92 -8.53
N TRP A 516 -22.31 8.42 -7.55
CA TRP A 516 -20.88 8.74 -7.39
C TRP A 516 -20.07 8.26 -8.59
N ALA A 517 -20.24 7.01 -9.02
CA ALA A 517 -19.49 6.43 -10.13
C ALA A 517 -19.72 7.19 -11.45
N LEU A 518 -20.95 7.64 -11.69
CA LEU A 518 -21.35 8.24 -12.98
C LEU A 518 -21.23 9.76 -13.03
N SER A 519 -21.31 10.45 -11.88
CA SER A 519 -21.43 11.91 -11.81
C SER A 519 -20.26 12.62 -11.12
N PHE A 520 -19.37 11.90 -10.43
CA PHE A 520 -18.24 12.49 -9.72
C PHE A 520 -16.99 12.57 -10.60
N ASP A 521 -16.25 13.69 -10.53
CA ASP A 521 -14.99 13.85 -11.28
C ASP A 521 -13.87 13.01 -10.64
N HIS A 522 -13.76 11.75 -11.05
CA HIS A 522 -12.74 10.83 -10.55
C HIS A 522 -11.32 11.19 -10.95
N VAL A 523 -11.11 11.98 -12.01
CA VAL A 523 -9.77 12.34 -12.48
C VAL A 523 -9.19 13.44 -11.60
N ALA A 524 -10.00 14.46 -11.29
CA ALA A 524 -9.60 15.58 -10.44
C ALA A 524 -9.77 15.31 -8.93
N ALA A 525 -10.36 14.17 -8.56
CA ALA A 525 -10.51 13.75 -7.18
C ALA A 525 -9.16 13.69 -6.45
N ARG A 526 -9.15 14.00 -5.14
CA ARG A 526 -7.94 13.85 -4.30
C ARG A 526 -7.41 12.42 -4.30
N ARG A 527 -8.34 11.44 -4.34
CA ARG A 527 -8.06 10.01 -4.45
C ARG A 527 -8.73 9.47 -5.72
N PRO A 528 -8.07 9.56 -6.88
CA PRO A 528 -8.67 9.14 -8.14
C PRO A 528 -9.07 7.68 -8.16
N PHE A 529 -10.31 7.45 -8.60
CA PHE A 529 -10.91 6.13 -8.74
C PHE A 529 -10.85 5.29 -7.45
N THR A 530 -11.08 5.91 -6.29
CA THR A 530 -11.19 5.25 -4.99
C THR A 530 -12.56 5.55 -4.41
N PHE A 531 -13.37 4.52 -4.15
CA PHE A 531 -14.76 4.68 -3.76
C PHE A 531 -14.89 5.07 -2.28
N SER A 532 -15.30 6.30 -2.00
CA SER A 532 -15.59 6.79 -0.66
C SER A 532 -17.09 6.83 -0.38
N ARG A 533 -17.56 6.10 0.64
CA ARG A 533 -18.96 6.16 1.10
C ARG A 533 -19.38 7.55 1.56
N SER A 534 -18.48 8.30 2.21
CA SER A 534 -18.80 9.65 2.70
C SER A 534 -19.01 10.65 1.56
N GLU A 535 -18.28 10.50 0.46
CA GLU A 535 -18.49 11.30 -0.75
C GLU A 535 -19.76 10.86 -1.50
N ALA A 536 -20.01 9.55 -1.59
CA ALA A 536 -21.17 8.98 -2.26
C ALA A 536 -22.49 9.35 -1.58
N ALA A 537 -22.51 9.50 -0.25
CA ALA A 537 -23.67 9.96 0.51
C ALA A 537 -24.17 11.36 0.08
N ARG A 538 -23.36 12.16 -0.63
CA ARG A 538 -23.77 13.45 -1.22
C ARG A 538 -24.83 13.29 -2.30
N ALA A 539 -24.98 12.10 -2.88
CA ALA A 539 -26.02 11.77 -3.86
C ALA A 539 -27.40 12.28 -3.41
N TRP A 540 -27.72 12.08 -2.14
CA TRP A 540 -29.01 12.47 -1.58
C TRP A 540 -29.26 13.98 -1.60
N ALA A 541 -28.27 14.77 -1.20
CA ALA A 541 -28.39 16.23 -1.22
C ALA A 541 -28.50 16.76 -2.65
N VAL A 542 -27.76 16.16 -3.58
CA VAL A 542 -27.74 16.55 -4.99
C VAL A 542 -29.06 16.19 -5.69
N LEU A 543 -29.60 15.00 -5.45
CA LEU A 543 -30.88 14.57 -6.03
C LEU A 543 -32.06 15.37 -5.48
N ASP A 544 -32.04 15.73 -4.18
CA ASP A 544 -33.04 16.60 -3.55
C ASP A 544 -33.03 18.03 -4.13
N GLN A 545 -31.82 18.59 -4.34
CA GLN A 545 -31.65 19.88 -4.99
C GLN A 545 -32.12 19.85 -6.46
N TYR A 546 -31.77 18.79 -7.20
CA TYR A 546 -32.21 18.59 -8.57
C TYR A 546 -33.75 18.53 -8.64
N GLN A 547 -34.39 17.70 -7.82
CA GLN A 547 -35.85 17.60 -7.77
C GLN A 547 -36.54 18.93 -7.44
N SER A 548 -35.96 19.72 -6.53
CA SER A 548 -36.49 21.03 -6.16
C SER A 548 -36.40 22.06 -7.30
N SER A 549 -35.43 21.90 -8.19
CA SER A 549 -35.26 22.75 -9.37
C SER A 549 -36.11 22.31 -10.57
N SER A 550 -36.48 21.03 -10.63
CA SER A 550 -37.35 20.48 -11.67
C SER A 550 -38.82 20.79 -11.37
N SER A 551 -39.59 21.18 -12.39
CA SER A 551 -41.05 21.42 -12.31
C SER A 551 -41.89 20.14 -12.11
N ARG A 552 -41.48 19.22 -11.23
CA ARG A 552 -42.17 17.95 -10.97
C ARG A 552 -43.35 18.16 -10.02
N THR A 553 -44.46 17.49 -10.31
CA THR A 553 -45.75 17.63 -9.60
C THR A 553 -45.74 16.99 -8.19
N GLU A 554 -44.82 16.06 -7.93
CA GLU A 554 -44.71 15.34 -6.65
C GLU A 554 -43.28 15.47 -6.10
N MET A 555 -43.12 16.12 -4.95
CA MET A 555 -41.84 16.21 -4.24
C MET A 555 -41.65 14.97 -3.36
N LEU A 556 -40.58 14.21 -3.61
CA LEU A 556 -40.20 13.05 -2.82
C LEU A 556 -39.45 13.57 -1.59
N ARG A 557 -39.81 13.10 -0.39
CA ARG A 557 -39.07 13.43 0.84
C ARG A 557 -37.85 12.54 0.96
N ILE A 558 -36.82 12.85 0.19
CA ILE A 558 -35.58 12.06 0.09
C ILE A 558 -34.70 12.24 1.34
N ARG A 559 -34.75 13.40 1.98
CA ARG A 559 -33.83 13.80 3.06
C ARG A 559 -34.15 13.20 4.44
N ASP A 560 -35.44 13.05 4.77
CA ASP A 560 -35.87 12.78 6.15
C ASP A 560 -36.04 11.28 6.48
N ARG A 561 -36.34 10.45 5.47
CA ARG A 561 -36.53 9.00 5.63
C ARG A 561 -36.19 8.23 4.34
N ARG A 562 -35.18 7.37 4.41
CA ARG A 562 -34.74 6.47 3.33
C ARG A 562 -35.58 5.18 3.31
N THR A 563 -36.89 5.31 3.15
CA THR A 563 -37.77 4.13 3.04
C THR A 563 -37.87 3.62 1.60
N LEU A 564 -38.39 2.41 1.40
CA LEU A 564 -38.54 1.79 0.08
C LEU A 564 -39.21 2.66 -1.00
N TYR A 565 -40.19 3.50 -0.67
CA TYR A 565 -40.89 4.33 -1.67
C TYR A 565 -39.97 5.42 -2.28
N PRO A 566 -39.37 6.33 -1.49
CA PRO A 566 -38.35 7.24 -2.01
C PRO A 566 -37.19 6.52 -2.71
N LEU A 567 -36.70 5.42 -2.14
CA LEU A 567 -35.59 4.63 -2.71
C LEU A 567 -35.93 4.09 -4.11
N GLY A 568 -37.12 3.51 -4.27
CA GLY A 568 -37.57 2.99 -5.56
C GLY A 568 -37.67 4.06 -6.64
N GLN A 569 -38.06 5.29 -6.29
CA GLN A 569 -38.20 6.40 -7.25
C GLN A 569 -36.89 7.15 -7.53
N ALA A 570 -35.92 7.08 -6.62
CA ALA A 570 -34.67 7.86 -6.72
C ALA A 570 -33.78 7.44 -7.90
N PHE A 571 -33.83 6.17 -8.33
CA PHE A 571 -33.09 5.72 -9.52
C PHE A 571 -33.60 6.39 -10.82
N GLY A 572 -34.91 6.58 -10.96
CA GLY A 572 -35.49 7.36 -12.06
C GLY A 572 -35.11 8.84 -12.02
N LEU A 573 -34.98 9.43 -10.83
CA LEU A 573 -34.45 10.79 -10.68
C LEU A 573 -32.99 10.90 -11.14
N LEU A 574 -32.14 9.95 -10.76
CA LEU A 574 -30.75 9.89 -11.22
C LEU A 574 -30.68 9.76 -12.75
N ALA A 575 -31.54 8.93 -13.35
CA ALA A 575 -31.60 8.79 -14.80
C ALA A 575 -31.94 10.11 -15.50
N ASP A 576 -32.90 10.87 -14.96
CA ASP A 576 -33.27 12.16 -15.55
C ASP A 576 -32.18 13.22 -15.37
N GLN A 577 -31.51 13.25 -14.21
CA GLN A 577 -30.34 14.11 -14.01
C GLN A 577 -29.23 13.83 -15.02
N LEU A 578 -28.91 12.55 -15.26
CA LEU A 578 -27.89 12.14 -16.24
C LEU A 578 -28.32 12.46 -17.67
N ALA A 579 -29.61 12.33 -17.99
CA ALA A 579 -30.16 12.69 -19.28
C ALA A 579 -30.07 14.21 -19.55
N ASP A 580 -30.33 15.04 -18.54
CA ASP A 580 -30.16 16.49 -18.62
C ASP A 580 -28.70 16.88 -18.75
N ALA A 581 -27.79 16.24 -17.99
CA ALA A 581 -26.35 16.45 -18.14
C ALA A 581 -25.87 16.13 -19.57
N ARG A 582 -26.42 15.08 -20.19
CA ARG A 582 -26.15 14.74 -21.60
C ARG A 582 -26.66 15.79 -22.58
N ALA A 583 -27.80 16.41 -22.29
CA ALA A 583 -28.35 17.49 -23.12
C ALA A 583 -27.50 18.76 -23.05
N CYS A 584 -26.83 19.00 -21.92
CA CYS A 584 -25.96 20.14 -21.67
C CYS A 584 -24.47 19.75 -21.56
N ALA A 585 -24.01 18.77 -22.36
CA ALA A 585 -22.66 18.19 -22.21
C ALA A 585 -21.52 19.24 -22.25
N ASN A 586 -21.66 20.27 -23.08
CA ASN A 586 -20.67 21.35 -23.21
C ASN A 586 -20.42 22.11 -21.90
N ASP A 587 -21.40 22.16 -20.99
CA ASP A 587 -21.24 22.83 -19.68
C ASP A 587 -20.29 22.06 -18.74
N PHE A 588 -19.98 20.81 -19.08
CA PHE A 588 -19.16 19.90 -18.28
C PHE A 588 -17.82 19.58 -18.94
N GLU A 589 -17.47 20.21 -20.07
CA GLU A 589 -16.16 20.05 -20.71
C GLU A 589 -15.03 20.39 -19.76
N ARG A 590 -14.00 19.55 -19.77
CA ARG A 590 -12.82 19.69 -18.94
C ARG A 590 -11.90 20.77 -19.50
N GLU A 591 -11.33 21.59 -18.63
CA GLU A 591 -10.33 22.60 -19.04
C GLU A 591 -9.04 21.92 -19.54
N ASP A 592 -8.36 22.51 -20.53
CA ASP A 592 -7.12 21.96 -21.11
C ASP A 592 -6.02 21.70 -20.07
N ILE A 593 -5.94 22.53 -19.02
CA ILE A 593 -4.94 22.37 -17.94
C ILE A 593 -5.17 21.09 -17.12
N GLN A 594 -6.39 20.56 -17.16
CA GLN A 594 -6.78 19.32 -16.51
C GLN A 594 -6.60 18.10 -17.43
N THR A 595 -6.19 18.31 -18.68
CA THR A 595 -5.86 17.21 -19.59
C THR A 595 -4.39 16.80 -19.39
N PRO A 596 -4.07 15.49 -19.33
CA PRO A 596 -2.69 15.04 -19.11
C PRO A 596 -1.76 15.49 -20.24
N ARG A 597 -0.50 15.84 -19.94
CA ARG A 597 0.41 16.40 -20.96
C ARG A 597 0.73 15.42 -22.08
N TRP A 598 0.85 14.15 -21.74
CA TRP A 598 1.23 13.10 -22.68
C TRP A 598 0.23 12.94 -23.83
N THR A 599 -1.01 13.42 -23.70
CA THR A 599 -2.02 13.34 -24.77
C THR A 599 -1.60 14.12 -26.03
N THR A 600 -0.73 15.12 -25.89
CA THR A 600 -0.17 15.87 -27.03
C THR A 600 1.19 15.32 -27.49
N GLU A 601 1.84 14.48 -26.68
CA GLU A 601 3.18 13.95 -26.93
C GLU A 601 3.17 12.53 -27.53
N THR A 602 2.05 11.80 -27.42
CA THR A 602 1.94 10.44 -27.96
C THR A 602 0.55 10.10 -28.49
N GLU A 603 0.52 9.35 -29.58
CA GLU A 603 -0.70 8.73 -30.14
C GLU A 603 -0.91 7.29 -29.64
N LEU A 604 0.03 6.75 -28.85
CA LEU A 604 -0.05 5.37 -28.33
C LEU A 604 -1.10 5.22 -27.22
N LEU A 605 -1.36 6.31 -26.49
CA LEU A 605 -2.30 6.36 -25.38
C LEU A 605 -3.44 7.30 -25.70
N THR A 606 -4.63 6.99 -25.20
CA THR A 606 -5.84 7.80 -25.37
C THR A 606 -6.37 8.22 -24.01
N PHE A 607 -6.66 9.50 -23.85
CA PHE A 607 -7.36 10.02 -22.69
C PHE A 607 -8.84 10.19 -23.04
N ASN A 608 -9.71 9.46 -22.34
CA ASN A 608 -11.13 9.40 -22.67
C ASN A 608 -12.02 10.30 -21.78
N PHE A 609 -11.47 10.94 -20.74
CA PHE A 609 -12.25 11.66 -19.73
C PHE A 609 -12.29 13.17 -20.01
N ASN A 610 -12.92 13.53 -21.13
CA ASN A 610 -12.99 14.92 -21.61
C ASN A 610 -13.98 15.77 -20.83
N HIS A 611 -14.82 15.16 -19.98
CA HIS A 611 -15.78 15.86 -19.15
C HIS A 611 -15.47 15.68 -17.66
N THR A 612 -16.04 16.55 -16.84
CA THR A 612 -16.03 16.43 -15.37
C THR A 612 -17.03 15.38 -14.87
N ILE A 613 -18.02 15.02 -15.70
CA ILE A 613 -19.00 13.96 -15.46
C ILE A 613 -18.62 12.72 -16.29
N PRO A 614 -18.13 11.63 -15.66
CA PRO A 614 -17.70 10.41 -16.36
C PRO A 614 -18.77 9.78 -17.26
N PHE A 615 -20.06 9.92 -16.91
CA PHE A 615 -21.16 9.41 -17.73
C PHE A 615 -21.14 9.93 -19.18
N LEU A 616 -20.71 11.18 -19.40
CA LEU A 616 -20.65 11.81 -20.72
C LEU A 616 -19.56 11.21 -21.60
N ASP A 617 -18.52 10.67 -20.96
CA ASP A 617 -17.36 10.04 -21.60
C ASP A 617 -17.54 8.53 -21.86
N LEU A 618 -18.69 7.96 -21.45
CA LEU A 618 -19.04 6.58 -21.76
C LEU A 618 -19.43 6.41 -23.22
N LEU A 619 -19.36 5.18 -23.73
CA LEU A 619 -19.85 4.85 -25.06
C LEU A 619 -21.36 5.17 -25.17
N PRO A 620 -21.88 5.65 -26.31
CA PRO A 620 -23.30 5.99 -26.45
C PRO A 620 -24.26 4.85 -26.08
N SER A 621 -23.92 3.61 -26.46
CA SER A 621 -24.69 2.41 -26.10
C SER A 621 -24.70 2.14 -24.59
N ALA A 622 -23.59 2.42 -23.90
CA ALA A 622 -23.50 2.32 -22.45
C ALA A 622 -24.37 3.38 -21.76
N GLN A 623 -24.33 4.63 -22.25
CA GLN A 623 -25.18 5.71 -21.75
C GLN A 623 -26.67 5.35 -21.83
N ASP A 624 -27.14 4.93 -23.00
CA ASP A 624 -28.54 4.54 -23.21
C ASP A 624 -28.95 3.35 -22.35
N SER A 625 -28.08 2.34 -22.23
CA SER A 625 -28.33 1.16 -21.39
C SER A 625 -28.43 1.52 -19.90
N ILE A 626 -27.59 2.43 -19.41
CA ILE A 626 -27.61 2.89 -18.01
C ILE A 626 -28.91 3.65 -17.74
N LEU A 627 -29.27 4.63 -18.58
CA LEU A 627 -30.51 5.40 -18.43
C LEU A 627 -31.75 4.49 -18.43
N ALA A 628 -31.82 3.54 -19.35
CA ALA A 628 -32.91 2.58 -19.42
C ALA A 628 -32.98 1.68 -18.18
N SER A 629 -31.84 1.20 -17.69
CA SER A 629 -31.79 0.30 -16.53
C SER A 629 -32.17 1.02 -15.23
N LEU A 630 -31.69 2.25 -15.02
CA LEU A 630 -32.06 3.08 -13.86
C LEU A 630 -33.57 3.37 -13.82
N ARG A 631 -34.18 3.70 -14.96
CA ARG A 631 -35.64 3.88 -15.05
C ARG A 631 -36.38 2.57 -14.79
N ARG A 632 -35.88 1.45 -15.33
CA ARG A 632 -36.50 0.13 -15.14
C ARG A 632 -36.49 -0.31 -13.68
N VAL A 633 -35.47 0.05 -12.89
CA VAL A 633 -35.47 -0.18 -11.43
C VAL A 633 -36.69 0.47 -10.77
N SER A 634 -36.96 1.75 -11.09
CA SER A 634 -38.12 2.46 -10.56
C SER A 634 -39.45 1.87 -11.04
N ASP A 635 -39.53 1.46 -12.30
CA ASP A 635 -40.73 0.83 -12.85
C ASP A 635 -41.04 -0.51 -12.17
N ILE A 636 -40.04 -1.39 -11.99
CA ILE A 636 -40.24 -2.69 -11.32
C ILE A 636 -40.71 -2.51 -9.88
N MET A 637 -40.10 -1.58 -9.13
CA MET A 637 -40.52 -1.29 -7.75
C MET A 637 -41.98 -0.82 -7.65
N LYS A 638 -42.44 -0.06 -8.66
CA LYS A 638 -43.82 0.43 -8.76
C LYS A 638 -44.79 -0.66 -9.23
N GLU A 639 -44.43 -1.41 -10.27
CA GLU A 639 -45.24 -2.51 -10.84
C GLU A 639 -45.48 -3.63 -9.83
N ALA A 640 -44.46 -3.97 -9.01
CA ALA A 640 -44.55 -5.01 -7.99
C ALA A 640 -45.13 -4.51 -6.65
N ASP A 641 -45.46 -3.22 -6.55
CA ASP A 641 -46.05 -2.57 -5.38
C ASP A 641 -45.32 -2.86 -4.05
N VAL A 642 -43.98 -2.91 -4.13
CA VAL A 642 -43.10 -3.40 -3.05
C VAL A 642 -43.27 -2.60 -1.76
N SER A 643 -43.45 -1.28 -1.88
CA SER A 643 -43.66 -0.39 -0.73
C SER A 643 -44.99 -0.69 0.00
N THR A 644 -46.07 -0.94 -0.76
CA THR A 644 -47.39 -1.24 -0.19
C THR A 644 -47.37 -2.61 0.48
N ALA A 645 -46.74 -3.61 -0.15
CA ALA A 645 -46.54 -4.93 0.43
C ALA A 645 -45.78 -4.87 1.78
N ARG A 646 -44.71 -4.07 1.85
CA ARG A 646 -43.96 -3.83 3.08
C ARG A 646 -44.80 -3.16 4.17
N ASN A 647 -45.60 -2.15 3.83
CA ASN A 647 -46.46 -1.46 4.80
C ASN A 647 -47.64 -2.33 5.26
N GLY A 648 -48.12 -3.24 4.41
CA GLY A 648 -49.20 -4.18 4.69
C GLY A 648 -48.83 -5.32 5.65
N LEU A 649 -47.54 -5.63 5.81
CA LEU A 649 -47.05 -6.73 6.66
C LEU A 649 -47.52 -6.65 8.12
N SER A 650 -47.59 -5.44 8.68
CA SER A 650 -48.09 -5.19 10.04
C SER A 650 -49.56 -5.60 10.22
N HIS A 651 -50.35 -5.52 9.15
CA HIS A 651 -51.78 -5.82 9.12
C HIS A 651 -52.11 -7.08 8.31
N PHE A 652 -51.11 -7.93 8.03
CA PHE A 652 -51.28 -9.13 7.22
C PHE A 652 -52.37 -10.05 7.79
N GLN A 653 -53.39 -10.33 6.97
CA GLN A 653 -54.48 -11.27 7.21
C GLN A 653 -54.41 -12.34 6.14
N ARG A 654 -54.10 -13.59 6.54
CA ARG A 654 -53.86 -14.75 5.66
C ARG A 654 -54.96 -14.95 4.61
N THR A 655 -54.86 -14.23 3.49
CA THR A 655 -55.74 -14.26 2.33
C THR A 655 -54.86 -14.55 1.12
N GLN A 656 -55.36 -15.35 0.18
CA GLN A 656 -54.57 -15.75 -0.99
C GLN A 656 -54.06 -14.53 -1.76
N ALA A 657 -54.89 -13.51 -1.92
CA ALA A 657 -54.51 -12.25 -2.56
C ALA A 657 -53.30 -11.57 -1.88
N GLN A 658 -53.25 -11.55 -0.54
CA GLN A 658 -52.12 -10.95 0.18
C GLN A 658 -50.84 -11.80 0.10
N VAL A 659 -50.96 -13.13 0.01
CA VAL A 659 -49.79 -14.00 -0.23
C VAL A 659 -49.26 -13.78 -1.65
N ASP A 660 -50.14 -13.72 -2.65
CA ASP A 660 -49.77 -13.46 -4.04
C ASP A 660 -49.13 -12.07 -4.21
N ASP A 661 -49.61 -11.06 -3.48
CA ASP A 661 -49.02 -9.71 -3.45
C ASP A 661 -47.62 -9.71 -2.81
N LEU A 662 -47.42 -10.47 -1.73
CA LEU A 662 -46.09 -10.64 -1.13
C LEU A 662 -45.12 -11.39 -2.05
N GLU A 663 -45.56 -12.47 -2.70
CA GLU A 663 -44.74 -13.19 -3.68
C GLU A 663 -44.34 -12.27 -4.84
N ARG A 664 -45.27 -11.47 -5.36
CA ARG A 664 -44.98 -10.46 -6.39
C ARG A 664 -43.95 -9.43 -5.91
N ALA A 665 -44.06 -8.96 -4.67
CA ALA A 665 -43.12 -8.01 -4.08
C ALA A 665 -41.72 -8.62 -3.89
N VAL A 666 -41.62 -9.88 -3.42
CA VAL A 666 -40.34 -10.60 -3.28
C VAL A 666 -39.67 -10.79 -4.64
N GLU A 667 -40.41 -11.21 -5.66
CA GLU A 667 -39.84 -11.38 -7.00
C GLU A 667 -39.49 -10.05 -7.68
N GLY A 668 -40.28 -8.99 -7.44
CA GLY A 668 -39.96 -7.63 -7.86
C GLY A 668 -38.65 -7.13 -7.23
N ALA A 669 -38.50 -7.29 -5.91
CA ALA A 669 -37.28 -6.96 -5.20
C ALA A 669 -36.07 -7.73 -5.75
N ALA A 670 -36.21 -9.04 -5.93
CA ALA A 670 -35.16 -9.88 -6.51
C ALA A 670 -34.81 -9.47 -7.96
N ALA A 671 -35.79 -9.07 -8.76
CA ALA A 671 -35.56 -8.58 -10.13
C ALA A 671 -34.77 -7.26 -10.14
N VAL A 672 -35.06 -6.35 -9.21
CA VAL A 672 -34.33 -5.09 -9.05
C VAL A 672 -32.87 -5.35 -8.65
N VAL A 673 -32.64 -6.17 -7.63
CA VAL A 673 -31.26 -6.48 -7.19
C VAL A 673 -30.48 -7.17 -8.29
N ARG A 674 -31.06 -8.11 -9.04
CA ARG A 674 -30.41 -8.70 -10.23
C ARG A 674 -30.04 -7.68 -11.29
N LEU A 675 -30.90 -6.67 -11.51
CA LEU A 675 -30.62 -5.61 -12.48
C LEU A 675 -29.46 -4.74 -12.01
N LEU A 676 -29.43 -4.36 -10.72
CA LEU A 676 -28.33 -3.62 -10.11
C LEU A 676 -27.02 -4.43 -10.13
N ASP A 677 -27.07 -5.70 -9.75
CA ASP A 677 -25.94 -6.63 -9.85
C ASP A 677 -25.40 -6.63 -11.28
N LYS A 678 -26.25 -6.88 -12.29
CA LYS A 678 -25.87 -6.92 -13.71
C LYS A 678 -25.21 -5.62 -14.18
N MET A 679 -25.68 -4.46 -13.70
CA MET A 679 -25.05 -3.17 -14.00
C MET A 679 -23.68 -3.00 -13.32
N GLY A 680 -23.43 -3.73 -12.23
CA GLY A 680 -22.30 -3.54 -11.34
C GLY A 680 -22.56 -2.47 -10.26
N ALA A 681 -23.82 -2.14 -9.99
CA ALA A 681 -24.22 -1.09 -9.05
C ALA A 681 -24.20 -1.53 -7.57
N THR A 682 -24.07 -2.82 -7.28
CA THR A 682 -23.97 -3.38 -5.92
C THR A 682 -22.54 -3.43 -5.35
N PHE A 683 -21.57 -2.83 -6.08
CA PHE A 683 -20.13 -2.74 -5.82
C PHE A 683 -19.49 -4.00 -5.23
N ASP A 684 -19.72 -5.16 -5.85
CA ASP A 684 -18.98 -6.37 -5.53
C ASP A 684 -17.48 -6.21 -5.79
N GLU A 685 -16.65 -6.74 -4.89
CA GLU A 685 -15.19 -6.79 -5.09
C GLU A 685 -14.83 -7.83 -6.15
N TYR A 686 -14.05 -7.41 -7.14
CA TYR A 686 -13.45 -8.28 -8.16
C TYR A 686 -11.95 -8.39 -7.93
N ARG A 687 -11.41 -9.60 -8.13
CA ARG A 687 -9.97 -9.85 -8.09
C ARG A 687 -9.53 -10.74 -9.23
N ARG A 688 -8.29 -10.52 -9.70
CA ARG A 688 -7.67 -11.34 -10.73
C ARG A 688 -7.60 -12.81 -10.32
N THR A 689 -8.19 -13.66 -11.15
CA THR A 689 -8.11 -15.12 -11.04
C THR A 689 -7.22 -15.72 -12.12
N ARG A 690 -7.15 -15.10 -13.30
CA ARG A 690 -6.42 -15.64 -14.45
C ARG A 690 -5.71 -14.54 -15.22
N ARG A 691 -4.52 -14.86 -15.74
CA ARG A 691 -3.84 -14.10 -16.78
C ARG A 691 -3.34 -15.08 -17.83
N VAL A 692 -3.76 -14.88 -19.08
CA VAL A 692 -3.23 -15.62 -20.23
C VAL A 692 -2.46 -14.63 -21.07
N SER A 693 -1.18 -14.89 -21.27
CA SER A 693 -0.31 -14.06 -22.12
C SER A 693 0.16 -14.88 -23.31
N ASP A 694 0.31 -14.25 -24.46
CA ASP A 694 0.96 -14.84 -25.63
C ASP A 694 2.41 -14.38 -25.78
N GLU A 695 3.11 -14.92 -26.78
CA GLU A 695 4.53 -14.64 -27.04
C GLU A 695 4.82 -13.20 -27.48
N TRP A 696 3.80 -12.45 -27.91
CA TRP A 696 3.93 -11.06 -28.34
C TRP A 696 3.59 -10.06 -27.21
N GLY A 697 3.37 -10.56 -25.99
CA GLY A 697 3.07 -9.73 -24.82
C GLY A 697 1.62 -9.26 -24.72
N ARG A 698 0.73 -9.76 -25.58
CA ARG A 698 -0.72 -9.53 -25.42
C ARG A 698 -1.22 -10.43 -24.31
N SER A 699 -2.10 -9.91 -23.46
CA SER A 699 -2.65 -10.72 -22.38
C SER A 699 -4.12 -10.42 -22.10
N VAL A 700 -4.84 -11.47 -21.71
CA VAL A 700 -6.21 -11.36 -21.19
C VAL A 700 -6.15 -11.61 -19.69
N ILE A 701 -6.64 -10.64 -18.92
CA ILE A 701 -6.72 -10.72 -17.47
C ILE A 701 -8.18 -10.90 -17.09
N THR A 702 -8.50 -12.01 -16.44
CA THR A 702 -9.83 -12.30 -15.90
C THR A 702 -9.86 -11.98 -14.42
N LEU A 703 -10.86 -11.21 -14.02
CA LEU A 703 -11.21 -10.99 -12.62
C LEU A 703 -12.53 -11.68 -12.31
N ARG A 704 -12.68 -12.11 -11.06
CA ARG A 704 -13.88 -12.78 -10.56
C ARG A 704 -14.37 -12.14 -9.26
N SER A 705 -15.68 -12.05 -9.10
CA SER A 705 -16.32 -11.65 -7.83
C SER A 705 -16.63 -12.86 -6.93
N CYS A 706 -17.02 -12.61 -5.67
CA CYS A 706 -17.54 -13.65 -4.77
C CYS A 706 -18.75 -14.40 -5.36
N GLY A 707 -19.64 -13.68 -6.06
CA GLY A 707 -20.82 -14.25 -6.71
C GLY A 707 -20.50 -15.15 -7.91
N GLY A 708 -19.22 -15.21 -8.32
CA GLY A 708 -18.74 -16.05 -9.41
C GLY A 708 -18.73 -15.37 -10.77
N ASP A 709 -19.16 -14.10 -10.87
CA ASP A 709 -19.15 -13.31 -12.10
C ASP A 709 -17.72 -13.03 -12.55
N GLU A 710 -17.46 -13.18 -13.85
CA GLU A 710 -16.15 -12.95 -14.45
C GLU A 710 -16.16 -11.76 -15.42
N VAL A 711 -15.10 -10.94 -15.34
CA VAL A 711 -14.85 -9.81 -16.25
C VAL A 711 -13.44 -9.94 -16.80
N ALA A 712 -13.28 -9.78 -18.11
CA ALA A 712 -11.99 -9.91 -18.79
C ALA A 712 -11.54 -8.59 -19.42
N PHE A 713 -10.28 -8.21 -19.16
CA PHE A 713 -9.61 -7.07 -19.76
C PHE A 713 -8.51 -7.54 -20.69
N THR A 714 -8.33 -6.85 -21.82
CA THR A 714 -7.27 -7.14 -22.80
C THR A 714 -6.16 -6.11 -22.67
N LEU A 715 -4.92 -6.57 -22.65
CA LEU A 715 -3.71 -5.76 -22.63
C LEU A 715 -2.82 -6.08 -23.84
N PRO A 716 -2.06 -5.11 -24.37
CA PRO A 716 -2.01 -3.71 -23.95
C PRO A 716 -3.29 -2.95 -24.30
N SER A 717 -3.57 -1.89 -23.56
CA SER A 717 -4.75 -1.04 -23.73
C SER A 717 -4.32 0.40 -23.99
N SER A 718 -4.93 1.07 -24.96
CA SER A 718 -4.63 2.47 -25.26
C SER A 718 -5.05 3.42 -24.12
N VAL A 719 -5.99 3.01 -23.27
CA VAL A 719 -6.46 3.81 -22.13
C VAL A 719 -5.69 3.54 -20.84
N ALA A 720 -4.58 2.78 -20.91
CA ALA A 720 -3.74 2.47 -19.75
C ALA A 720 -3.12 3.71 -19.08
N GLY A 721 -3.08 4.86 -19.77
CA GLY A 721 -2.64 6.14 -19.21
C GLY A 721 -3.63 6.76 -18.22
N VAL A 722 -4.87 6.27 -18.15
CA VAL A 722 -5.86 6.70 -17.16
C VAL A 722 -5.61 5.98 -15.84
N ARG A 723 -5.63 6.70 -14.71
CA ARG A 723 -5.36 6.21 -13.33
C ARG A 723 -6.36 5.20 -12.76
N LEU A 724 -7.01 4.43 -13.61
CA LEU A 724 -7.88 3.34 -13.19
C LEU A 724 -7.09 2.33 -12.33
N PRO A 725 -7.73 1.70 -11.34
CA PRO A 725 -7.09 0.66 -10.57
C PRO A 725 -6.51 -0.44 -11.47
N SER A 726 -5.32 -0.91 -11.07
CA SER A 726 -4.64 -2.03 -11.71
C SER A 726 -5.46 -3.29 -11.55
N SER A 727 -5.46 -4.16 -12.57
CA SER A 727 -6.09 -5.48 -12.47
C SER A 727 -5.44 -6.40 -11.44
N THR A 728 -4.30 -6.01 -10.86
CA THR A 728 -3.62 -6.74 -9.79
C THR A 728 -4.16 -6.44 -8.39
N VAL A 729 -4.94 -5.36 -8.22
CA VAL A 729 -5.53 -5.00 -6.93
C VAL A 729 -7.02 -5.34 -6.91
N PRO A 730 -7.59 -5.63 -5.73
CA PRO A 730 -9.04 -5.73 -5.59
C PRO A 730 -9.72 -4.42 -5.98
N GLN A 731 -10.86 -4.52 -6.67
CA GLN A 731 -11.56 -3.37 -7.21
C GLN A 731 -13.05 -3.64 -7.43
N TYR A 732 -13.87 -2.60 -7.30
CA TYR A 732 -15.26 -2.58 -7.73
C TYR A 732 -15.33 -2.29 -9.23
N ILE A 733 -16.21 -2.97 -9.97
CA ILE A 733 -16.36 -2.79 -11.41
C ILE A 733 -17.80 -2.39 -11.73
N PHE A 734 -17.98 -1.21 -12.32
CA PHE A 734 -19.29 -0.78 -12.84
C PHE A 734 -19.46 -1.30 -14.27
N ARG A 735 -19.97 -2.53 -14.40
CA ARG A 735 -20.02 -3.29 -15.66
C ARG A 735 -20.73 -2.58 -16.81
N ALA A 736 -21.78 -1.82 -16.53
CA ALA A 736 -22.50 -1.09 -17.56
C ALA A 736 -21.78 0.19 -18.03
N ALA A 737 -20.80 0.70 -17.27
CA ALA A 737 -20.11 1.96 -17.55
C ALA A 737 -18.87 1.75 -18.42
N VAL A 738 -19.09 1.29 -19.66
CA VAL A 738 -18.04 1.07 -20.66
C VAL A 738 -17.68 2.39 -21.34
N PHE A 739 -16.41 2.77 -21.32
CA PHE A 739 -15.92 4.02 -21.93
C PHE A 739 -14.96 3.81 -23.11
N ALA A 740 -14.42 2.59 -23.28
CA ALA A 740 -13.65 2.23 -24.46
C ALA A 740 -13.77 0.74 -24.81
N LEU A 741 -13.59 0.43 -26.10
CA LEU A 741 -13.58 -0.94 -26.61
C LEU A 741 -12.22 -1.61 -26.36
N PRO A 742 -12.14 -2.94 -26.21
CA PRO A 742 -13.25 -3.89 -26.29
C PRO A 742 -14.12 -3.98 -25.01
N ASN A 743 -13.57 -3.72 -23.82
CA ASN A 743 -14.28 -3.85 -22.53
C ASN A 743 -13.63 -2.99 -21.43
N GLU A 744 -13.29 -1.73 -21.71
CA GLU A 744 -12.77 -0.81 -20.69
C GLU A 744 -13.93 -0.15 -19.96
N MET A 745 -14.01 -0.44 -18.67
CA MET A 745 -15.11 -0.06 -17.77
C MET A 745 -14.61 0.78 -16.61
N LEU A 746 -15.47 1.64 -16.07
CA LEU A 746 -15.19 2.31 -14.79
C LEU A 746 -14.96 1.26 -13.69
N ARG A 747 -13.85 1.43 -12.99
CA ARG A 747 -13.44 0.55 -11.89
C ARG A 747 -12.79 1.37 -10.77
N PHE A 748 -12.97 0.93 -9.53
CA PHE A 748 -12.64 1.72 -8.36
C PHE A 748 -11.99 0.87 -7.27
N ARG A 749 -11.03 1.44 -6.54
CA ARG A 749 -10.49 0.79 -5.33
C ARG A 749 -11.48 0.91 -4.17
N PRO A 750 -11.59 -0.10 -3.30
CA PRO A 750 -12.27 0.07 -2.03
C PRO A 750 -11.55 1.12 -1.16
N ASP A 751 -12.32 1.94 -0.45
CA ASP A 751 -11.85 2.83 0.61
C ASP A 751 -12.46 2.40 1.94
N ASP A 752 -11.67 2.44 3.01
CA ASP A 752 -12.16 2.25 4.37
C ASP A 752 -11.70 3.45 5.20
N ALA A 753 -12.67 4.29 5.60
CA ALA A 753 -12.40 5.46 6.42
C ALA A 753 -11.78 5.02 7.76
N SER A 754 -10.55 5.43 8.02
CA SER A 754 -9.79 5.10 9.23
C SER A 754 -8.86 6.25 9.61
N ALA A 755 -8.40 6.30 10.86
CA ALA A 755 -7.40 7.27 11.32
C ALA A 755 -6.10 7.19 10.49
N TYR A 756 -5.77 6.00 9.98
CA TYR A 756 -4.68 5.80 9.03
C TYR A 756 -4.92 6.53 7.70
N GLU A 757 -6.12 6.43 7.12
CA GLU A 757 -6.44 7.19 5.90
C GLU A 757 -6.45 8.71 6.15
N GLU A 758 -6.89 9.15 7.33
CA GLU A 758 -6.85 10.56 7.73
C GLU A 758 -5.41 11.11 7.83
N MET A 759 -4.49 10.33 8.41
CA MET A 759 -3.05 10.66 8.45
C MET A 759 -2.49 10.94 7.05
N TRP A 760 -3.05 10.32 6.02
CA TRP A 760 -2.63 10.47 4.62
C TRP A 760 -3.57 11.33 3.77
N ALA A 761 -4.55 12.03 4.36
CA ALA A 761 -5.57 12.77 3.62
C ALA A 761 -5.01 13.88 2.71
N HIS A 762 -3.81 14.37 3.01
CA HIS A 762 -3.10 15.39 2.22
C HIS A 762 -2.15 14.79 1.16
N VAL A 763 -2.07 13.48 1.02
CA VAL A 763 -1.20 12.81 0.04
C VAL A 763 -2.06 11.98 -0.94
N PRO A 764 -2.01 12.25 -2.25
CA PRO A 764 -1.11 13.18 -2.93
C PRO A 764 -1.58 14.65 -2.87
N GLN A 765 -0.62 15.58 -2.79
CA GLN A 765 -0.84 17.02 -3.02
C GLN A 765 -0.01 17.47 -4.23
N PRO A 766 -0.62 17.56 -5.43
CA PRO A 766 0.07 18.00 -6.65
C PRO A 766 0.67 19.41 -6.53
N ARG A 767 1.91 19.59 -7.00
CA ARG A 767 2.61 20.88 -7.08
C ARG A 767 2.32 21.58 -8.39
N ARG A 768 2.25 22.92 -8.37
CA ARG A 768 2.12 23.74 -9.57
C ARG A 768 3.37 23.57 -10.45
N PRO A 769 3.25 23.71 -11.79
CA PRO A 769 4.42 23.72 -12.64
C PRO A 769 5.30 24.92 -12.26
N SER A 770 6.62 24.71 -12.19
CA SER A 770 7.57 25.81 -12.01
C SER A 770 7.39 26.85 -13.13
N ARG A 771 7.44 28.15 -12.82
CA ARG A 771 7.30 29.24 -13.80
C ARG A 771 8.25 29.09 -15.00
N HIS A 772 9.44 28.54 -14.78
CA HIS A 772 10.42 28.26 -15.85
C HIS A 772 10.07 27.06 -16.75
N LEU A 773 9.31 26.08 -16.24
CA LEU A 773 8.80 24.96 -17.03
C LEU A 773 7.58 25.36 -17.85
N PHE A 774 6.73 26.26 -17.33
CA PHE A 774 5.57 26.83 -18.03
C PHE A 774 5.99 27.51 -19.35
N ASP A 775 7.02 28.37 -19.30
CA ASP A 775 7.52 29.11 -20.47
C ASP A 775 8.18 28.23 -21.53
N ARG A 776 8.78 27.09 -21.15
CA ARG A 776 9.37 26.13 -22.10
C ARG A 776 8.34 25.24 -22.76
N SER A 777 7.30 24.80 -22.04
CA SER A 777 6.24 23.96 -22.61
C SER A 777 5.38 24.70 -23.64
N PHE A 778 5.13 26.00 -23.45
CA PHE A 778 4.42 26.81 -24.47
C PHE A 778 5.32 27.09 -25.68
N LYS A 779 6.61 27.37 -25.48
CA LYS A 779 7.54 27.58 -26.59
C LYS A 779 7.78 26.30 -27.41
N SER A 780 7.80 25.10 -26.81
CA SER A 780 7.96 23.86 -27.58
C SER A 780 6.71 23.49 -28.39
N ALA A 781 5.51 23.75 -27.87
CA ALA A 781 4.26 23.57 -28.61
C ALA A 781 4.19 24.51 -29.82
N ASP A 782 4.61 25.77 -29.68
CA ASP A 782 4.71 26.71 -30.80
C ASP A 782 5.79 26.33 -31.82
N THR A 783 6.88 25.70 -31.39
CA THR A 783 7.98 25.29 -32.29
C THR A 783 7.62 24.05 -33.11
N VAL A 784 6.80 23.13 -32.57
CA VAL A 784 6.29 21.96 -33.31
C VAL A 784 5.19 22.38 -34.30
N ALA A 785 4.35 23.36 -33.95
CA ALA A 785 3.36 23.93 -34.87
C ALA A 785 4.02 24.73 -36.02
N GLN A 786 5.16 25.39 -35.78
CA GLN A 786 5.90 26.13 -36.82
C GLN A 786 6.76 25.21 -37.72
N GLY A 787 7.09 24.00 -37.27
CA GLY A 787 7.83 23.00 -38.06
C GLY A 787 6.99 22.29 -39.14
N ALA A 788 5.66 22.38 -39.07
CA ALA A 788 4.75 21.70 -40.01
C ALA A 788 4.32 22.56 -41.22
N HIS A 789 4.78 23.83 -41.32
CA HIS A 789 4.40 24.76 -42.39
C HIS A 789 5.52 25.13 -43.38
N LEU A 790 6.63 24.38 -43.43
CA LEU A 790 7.67 24.55 -44.44
C LEU A 790 7.92 23.25 -45.22
N VAL A 791 6.92 22.85 -46.00
CA VAL A 791 7.11 22.07 -47.23
C VAL A 791 6.41 22.83 -48.36
N ASN A 792 7.22 23.43 -49.23
CA ASN A 792 6.83 24.24 -50.39
C ASN A 792 5.79 23.57 -51.30
N PRO A 793 5.09 24.39 -52.10
CA PRO A 793 5.05 24.09 -53.53
C PRO A 793 5.46 25.31 -54.38
N SER A 794 6.33 25.04 -55.36
CA SER A 794 6.61 25.80 -56.60
C SER A 794 6.82 27.31 -56.53
#